data_AF-A0AAW1THG1-F1
#
_entry.id   AF-A0AAW1THG1-F1
#
_cell.length_a   1.000
_cell.length_b   1.000
_cell.length_c   1.000
_cell.angle_alpha   90.00
_cell.angle_beta   90.00
_cell.angle_gamma   90.00
#
_symmetry.space_group_name_H-M   'P 1'
#
loop_
_entity.id
_entity.type
_entity.pdbx_description
1 polymer ?
#
loop_
_entity_poly.entity_id
_entity_poly.type
_entity_poly.pdbx_seq_one_letter_code
_entity_poly.pdbx_strand_id
1 'polypeptide(L)'
;MLSQGPDRPSGTTDVRASARASPAPSPDRAVRRLSASRPKHIKPEQNGKQIGTQAARLLEKGAPHPLGPTAVQGGINFAVFSSGAEHLSVCFFNEADLKQGRVTHEVQLDPIHNKTGDVWHILMPQLDTSLLYGFRVTGPHQSSHESVPGHRYHQDQVMLDPYAKGVVSRRIWGQHAPELEWGEVLGLAATWPQAAGVLPSQEPAFDWQGTKPLRLPREDLIIYEMHVRGFTQSPTSASQHPGTFAGLVEKLDYLEKLGINAVELLPSQEFNELEYYSAIPGTDNFRYNYWGYSTGAFFAPMTRYSQAAADGKSGQHIINEFKLLVRECHKRGIEVIMDVVFNHTSEGNEKGPVLSMRGLDNRIYYMLAPEGEYYNYTGCGNTLNCNHPIVRRFILDCLHYWVEEMHVDGFRFDLASIMTRAHSEWKQPAAMPEGAEEDAGEEAVMVEGAGVPVGTPLADPALIEMISEDPILRDTLLIAEAWDAAGLYQAGAFPHYCNRWSEWNGNFRDTVRAFIKGSDGTWSSQFASAMSGSPSLYCDTEPKEEDWWGNNGGRGWKGNRSPLASINFITAHDGFTLADLTTFNEKHNAANGEQNRDGESHNLTWNCGVEGPSREGAILRLRARQMRNLATALLVAQGIPMILMGDEYGHSKGGNNNTYCHDSHLNWLDWQRAEAPSNGYARFFRHLIRFRLSRPELKRASFGNTHHMAWHGSVPDEPDWTETSRLVAWTVSTAGSDPNDFGGLYIAFSTFHKPITLELPVWPGRLWQPVIDTGKPAPYDFLIADEVLSEASLSSAMAAGNMWTADSLYPLLPWSAAVLISVPEKRSQ
;
A
#
# COMPACT_ATOMS: atom_id res chain seq x y z
N MET A 1 50.47 47.56 -14.84
CA MET A 1 50.21 49.01 -14.96
C MET A 1 49.23 49.41 -13.88
N LEU A 2 49.67 50.32 -12.98
CA LEU A 2 48.92 51.16 -12.01
C LEU A 2 47.99 50.41 -11.03
N SER A 3 48.31 50.11 -9.76
CA SER A 3 48.82 50.90 -8.62
C SER A 3 47.99 52.15 -8.29
N GLN A 4 47.38 52.19 -7.09
CA GLN A 4 47.64 53.19 -6.02
C GLN A 4 47.01 52.74 -4.69
N GLY A 5 47.84 52.48 -3.66
CA GLY A 5 47.54 52.78 -2.25
C GLY A 5 48.14 54.16 -1.91
N PRO A 6 48.62 54.48 -0.69
CA PRO A 6 48.40 53.93 0.66
C PRO A 6 48.07 55.07 1.69
N ASP A 7 47.93 54.77 2.99
CA ASP A 7 48.75 55.37 4.07
C ASP A 7 48.26 55.03 5.49
N ARG A 8 49.21 54.64 6.35
CA ARG A 8 49.17 54.57 7.82
C ARG A 8 49.84 55.86 8.39
N PRO A 9 49.67 56.23 9.68
CA PRO A 9 50.53 55.73 10.79
C PRO A 9 49.71 55.47 12.09
N SER A 10 49.93 54.49 12.98
CA SER A 10 51.08 54.04 13.80
C SER A 10 51.38 54.87 15.07
N GLY A 11 51.31 54.22 16.25
CA GLY A 11 52.00 54.57 17.51
C GLY A 11 51.19 54.31 18.79
N THR A 12 51.08 53.07 19.31
CA THR A 12 51.93 52.42 20.37
C THR A 12 51.87 53.10 21.74
N THR A 13 51.55 52.40 22.84
CA THR A 13 52.47 51.44 23.50
C THR A 13 51.80 50.23 24.18
N ASP A 14 52.48 49.09 24.00
CA ASP A 14 52.37 47.76 24.63
C ASP A 14 52.55 47.73 26.16
N VAL A 15 52.05 46.66 26.83
CA VAL A 15 52.88 45.61 27.48
C VAL A 15 52.11 44.26 27.57
N ARG A 16 52.59 43.29 26.78
CA ARG A 16 52.79 41.82 27.00
C ARG A 16 51.97 41.03 28.06
N ALA A 17 51.42 39.89 27.63
CA ALA A 17 51.93 38.54 27.98
C ALA A 17 51.26 37.44 27.12
N SER A 18 52.00 36.39 26.77
CA SER A 18 51.65 35.34 25.80
C SER A 18 51.55 33.93 26.41
N ALA A 19 50.74 33.10 25.74
CA ALA A 19 50.97 31.70 25.37
C ALA A 19 50.37 30.52 26.19
N ARG A 20 49.51 29.77 25.47
CA ARG A 20 49.40 28.29 25.24
C ARG A 20 48.92 27.30 26.33
N ALA A 21 47.78 26.65 26.01
CA ALA A 21 47.42 25.19 25.91
C ALA A 21 48.14 24.15 26.80
N SER A 22 47.58 23.09 27.43
CA SER A 22 46.29 22.33 27.52
C SER A 22 46.26 21.63 28.92
N PRO A 23 45.52 20.55 29.31
CA PRO A 23 44.24 19.91 28.93
C PRO A 23 43.26 19.67 30.14
N ALA A 24 42.23 18.83 29.97
CA ALA A 24 41.05 18.50 30.82
C ALA A 24 41.25 18.09 32.31
N PRO A 25 40.16 18.02 33.09
CA PRO A 25 39.94 16.85 33.95
C PRO A 25 38.50 16.30 34.03
N SER A 26 38.42 15.04 34.44
CA SER A 26 37.27 14.19 34.79
C SER A 26 36.54 14.61 36.08
N PRO A 27 35.41 13.95 36.41
CA PRO A 27 35.00 13.84 37.81
C PRO A 27 34.74 12.39 38.24
N ASP A 28 35.27 12.04 39.41
CA ASP A 28 34.78 10.91 40.19
C ASP A 28 34.72 11.31 41.69
N ARG A 29 33.62 10.88 42.33
CA ARG A 29 33.28 10.79 43.76
C ARG A 29 33.44 11.98 44.74
N ALA A 30 32.28 12.38 45.31
CA ALA A 30 32.16 12.69 46.73
C ALA A 30 30.84 12.15 47.32
N VAL A 31 30.97 11.16 48.19
CA VAL A 31 29.92 10.55 49.01
C VAL A 31 29.51 11.52 50.13
N ARG A 32 28.21 11.83 50.26
CA ARG A 32 27.63 12.38 51.49
C ARG A 32 26.48 11.52 51.97
N ARG A 33 26.67 10.92 53.14
CA ARG A 33 25.64 10.28 53.97
C ARG A 33 24.58 11.31 54.34
N LEU A 34 23.31 11.03 54.05
CA LEU A 34 22.17 11.57 54.76
C LEU A 34 21.35 10.40 55.32
N SER A 35 21.09 10.51 56.60
CA SER A 35 20.51 9.52 57.51
C SER A 35 19.08 9.13 57.16
N ALA A 36 18.77 7.85 57.39
CA ALA A 36 17.43 7.29 57.39
C ALA A 36 16.49 8.05 58.34
N SER A 37 15.41 8.61 57.78
CA SER A 37 14.18 8.94 58.50
C SER A 37 13.08 7.98 58.04
N ARG A 38 12.58 7.17 58.97
CA ARG A 38 11.42 6.30 58.77
C ARG A 38 10.20 7.15 58.36
N PRO A 39 9.47 6.82 57.28
CA PRO A 39 8.11 7.33 57.13
C PRO A 39 7.24 6.68 58.21
N LYS A 40 6.59 7.53 59.01
CA LYS A 40 5.63 7.13 60.04
C LYS A 40 4.46 6.41 59.37
N HIS A 41 4.06 5.27 59.93
CA HIS A 41 2.78 4.63 59.66
C HIS A 41 1.64 5.66 59.78
N ILE A 42 1.07 6.04 58.64
CA ILE A 42 -0.24 6.67 58.57
C ILE A 42 -1.23 5.52 58.41
N LYS A 43 -2.06 5.30 59.44
CA LYS A 43 -3.19 4.37 59.36
C LYS A 43 -4.17 4.87 58.29
N PRO A 44 -4.76 3.99 57.46
CA PRO A 44 -5.85 4.40 56.59
C PRO A 44 -7.04 4.80 57.47
N GLU A 45 -7.45 6.06 57.42
CA GLU A 45 -8.76 6.46 57.92
C GLU A 45 -9.82 5.86 57.01
N GLN A 46 -10.62 4.96 57.59
CA GLN A 46 -11.86 4.49 57.03
C GLN A 46 -12.82 5.68 56.90
N ASN A 47 -12.93 6.25 55.70
CA ASN A 47 -14.09 7.03 55.28
C ASN A 47 -14.68 6.41 54.02
N GLY A 48 -15.18 5.18 54.19
CA GLY A 48 -16.10 4.57 53.27
C GLY A 48 -17.45 5.29 53.35
N LYS A 49 -17.73 6.15 52.37
CA LYS A 49 -19.12 6.33 51.95
C LYS A 49 -19.51 5.07 51.19
N GLN A 50 -20.11 4.12 51.92
CA GLN A 50 -20.85 3.00 51.36
C GLN A 50 -21.87 3.57 50.35
N ILE A 51 -21.56 3.44 49.07
CA ILE A 51 -22.58 3.37 48.05
C ILE A 51 -23.31 2.05 48.31
N GLY A 52 -24.63 2.14 48.47
CA GLY A 52 -25.48 1.05 48.91
C GLY A 52 -25.26 -0.25 48.13
N THR A 53 -25.34 -1.34 48.88
CA THR A 53 -25.22 -2.75 48.53
C THR A 53 -26.28 -3.27 47.55
N GLN A 54 -26.59 -2.52 46.49
CA GLN A 54 -27.49 -2.93 45.41
C GLN A 54 -26.90 -2.87 43.99
N ALA A 55 -25.66 -2.40 43.82
CA ALA A 55 -24.97 -2.35 42.51
C ALA A 55 -23.91 -3.45 42.30
N ALA A 56 -23.76 -4.42 43.21
CA ALA A 56 -22.96 -5.63 43.00
C ALA A 56 -23.70 -6.69 42.15
N ARG A 57 -24.67 -6.29 41.33
CA ARG A 57 -25.55 -7.18 40.58
C ARG A 57 -25.04 -7.35 39.14
N LEU A 58 -24.44 -8.51 38.92
CA LEU A 58 -24.24 -9.22 37.64
C LEU A 58 -23.13 -8.68 36.73
N LEU A 59 -21.86 -8.81 37.16
CA LEU A 59 -20.80 -9.07 36.18
C LEU A 59 -21.03 -10.51 35.69
N GLU A 60 -21.57 -10.64 34.49
CA GLU A 60 -21.83 -11.95 33.90
C GLU A 60 -20.54 -12.49 33.28
N LYS A 61 -20.39 -13.82 33.32
CA LYS A 61 -19.16 -14.52 32.91
C LYS A 61 -18.66 -14.08 31.52
N GLY A 62 -19.58 -13.75 30.61
CA GLY A 62 -19.26 -13.53 29.20
C GLY A 62 -18.86 -14.80 28.47
N ALA A 63 -18.41 -14.64 27.23
CA ALA A 63 -17.99 -15.71 26.35
C ALA A 63 -16.64 -15.36 25.67
N PRO A 64 -15.76 -16.36 25.46
CA PRO A 64 -14.46 -16.15 24.82
C PRO A 64 -14.54 -15.85 23.31
N HIS A 65 -15.70 -16.06 22.69
CA HIS A 65 -15.91 -15.79 21.27
C HIS A 65 -17.24 -15.06 21.02
N PRO A 66 -17.31 -14.22 19.98
CA PRO A 66 -16.19 -13.79 19.12
C PRO A 66 -15.21 -12.86 19.86
N LEU A 67 -13.99 -12.69 19.33
CA LEU A 67 -13.00 -11.75 19.86
C LEU A 67 -13.42 -10.29 19.55
N GLY A 68 -13.00 -9.36 20.41
CA GLY A 68 -13.43 -7.97 20.42
C GLY A 68 -14.77 -7.76 21.14
N PRO A 69 -15.23 -6.50 21.26
CA PRO A 69 -16.53 -6.17 21.82
C PRO A 69 -17.65 -6.56 20.84
N THR A 70 -18.64 -7.29 21.32
CA THR A 70 -19.77 -7.74 20.52
C THR A 70 -21.08 -7.46 21.24
N ALA A 71 -22.01 -6.79 20.55
CA ALA A 71 -23.36 -6.61 21.07
C ALA A 71 -24.09 -7.97 21.07
N VAL A 72 -24.56 -8.39 22.25
CA VAL A 72 -25.31 -9.63 22.44
C VAL A 72 -26.61 -9.35 23.20
N GLN A 73 -27.50 -10.33 23.27
CA GLN A 73 -28.71 -10.21 24.09
C GLN A 73 -28.30 -10.00 25.56
N GLY A 74 -28.62 -8.84 26.12
CA GLY A 74 -28.34 -8.50 27.52
C GLY A 74 -27.19 -7.51 27.75
N GLY A 75 -26.35 -7.22 26.74
CA GLY A 75 -25.24 -6.28 26.91
C GLY A 75 -24.16 -6.35 25.83
N ILE A 76 -22.95 -5.92 26.17
CA ILE A 76 -21.77 -6.03 25.30
C ILE A 76 -20.82 -7.06 25.92
N ASN A 77 -20.50 -8.09 25.15
CA ASN A 77 -19.48 -9.08 25.50
C ASN A 77 -18.12 -8.59 25.02
N PHE A 78 -17.15 -8.48 25.93
CA PHE A 78 -15.75 -8.23 25.60
C PHE A 78 -15.02 -9.57 25.60
N ALA A 79 -14.18 -9.83 24.60
CA ALA A 79 -13.26 -10.95 24.59
C ALA A 79 -11.92 -10.53 23.98
N VAL A 80 -10.80 -10.79 24.67
CA VAL A 80 -9.45 -10.41 24.23
C VAL A 80 -8.46 -11.53 24.54
N PHE A 81 -7.61 -11.84 23.57
CA PHE A 81 -6.56 -12.85 23.73
C PHE A 81 -5.34 -12.24 24.44
N SER A 82 -4.87 -12.90 25.50
CA SER A 82 -3.57 -12.65 26.13
C SER A 82 -3.20 -13.84 27.01
N SER A 83 -2.19 -14.61 26.57
CA SER A 83 -1.79 -15.85 27.24
C SER A 83 -0.98 -15.58 28.51
N GLY A 84 -0.02 -14.66 28.42
CA GLY A 84 0.91 -14.33 29.51
C GLY A 84 0.44 -13.24 30.48
N ALA A 85 -0.78 -12.70 30.34
CA ALA A 85 -1.32 -11.72 31.28
C ALA A 85 -1.64 -12.37 32.64
N GLU A 86 -1.24 -11.68 33.71
CA GLU A 86 -1.58 -12.03 35.10
C GLU A 86 -2.90 -11.38 35.53
N HIS A 87 -3.09 -10.12 35.15
CA HIS A 87 -4.32 -9.37 35.38
C HIS A 87 -4.71 -8.55 34.15
N LEU A 88 -6.01 -8.44 33.90
CA LEU A 88 -6.56 -7.66 32.81
C LEU A 88 -7.79 -6.87 33.27
N SER A 89 -7.82 -5.58 32.95
CA SER A 89 -8.95 -4.70 33.20
C SER A 89 -9.49 -4.11 31.90
N VAL A 90 -10.81 -3.94 31.82
CA VAL A 90 -11.44 -3.09 30.80
C VAL A 90 -11.47 -1.65 31.32
N CYS A 91 -10.80 -0.75 30.62
CA CYS A 91 -10.80 0.68 30.90
C CYS A 91 -11.79 1.38 29.97
N PHE A 92 -12.69 2.18 30.53
CA PHE A 92 -13.65 2.99 29.80
C PHE A 92 -13.30 4.46 29.84
N PHE A 93 -13.61 5.16 28.76
CA PHE A 93 -13.34 6.58 28.58
C PHE A 93 -14.59 7.28 28.05
N ASN A 94 -14.99 8.38 28.69
CA ASN A 94 -15.66 9.43 27.93
C ASN A 94 -14.60 10.25 27.17
N GLU A 95 -15.03 10.98 26.15
CA GLU A 95 -14.08 11.66 25.27
C GLU A 95 -13.31 12.80 25.95
N ALA A 96 -13.88 13.43 26.98
CA ALA A 96 -13.21 14.49 27.74
C ALA A 96 -12.06 13.94 28.59
N ASP A 97 -12.28 12.80 29.25
CA ASP A 97 -11.25 12.10 30.02
C ASP A 97 -10.18 11.48 29.10
N LEU A 98 -10.57 10.93 27.93
CA LEU A 98 -9.62 10.44 26.93
C LEU A 98 -8.63 11.53 26.49
N LYS A 99 -9.14 12.72 26.17
CA LYS A 99 -8.31 13.89 25.78
C LYS A 99 -7.38 14.37 26.88
N GLN A 100 -7.65 14.02 28.14
CA GLN A 100 -6.82 14.35 29.30
C GLN A 100 -5.95 13.16 29.76
N GLY A 101 -5.95 12.04 29.03
CA GLY A 101 -5.18 10.85 29.40
C GLY A 101 -5.66 10.20 30.70
N ARG A 102 -6.97 10.26 31.02
CA ARG A 102 -7.54 9.71 32.25
C ARG A 102 -8.56 8.62 31.95
N VAL A 103 -8.55 7.55 32.75
CA VAL A 103 -9.60 6.50 32.70
C VAL A 103 -10.84 7.02 33.43
N THR A 104 -12.03 6.88 32.82
CA THR A 104 -13.30 7.23 33.45
C THR A 104 -13.75 6.15 34.43
N HIS A 105 -13.75 4.89 33.98
CA HIS A 105 -14.08 3.72 34.79
C HIS A 105 -13.17 2.55 34.44
N GLU A 106 -12.81 1.74 35.43
CA GLU A 106 -12.00 0.54 35.23
C GLU A 106 -12.69 -0.65 35.87
N VAL A 107 -12.76 -1.77 35.12
CA VAL A 107 -13.34 -3.02 35.61
C VAL A 107 -12.32 -4.13 35.47
N GLN A 108 -11.79 -4.57 36.61
CA GLN A 108 -10.87 -5.70 36.71
C GLN A 108 -11.61 -7.02 36.44
N LEU A 109 -11.05 -7.85 35.56
CA LEU A 109 -11.58 -9.21 35.31
C LEU A 109 -11.06 -10.18 36.36
N ASP A 110 -11.90 -11.14 36.73
CA ASP A 110 -11.53 -12.26 37.60
C ASP A 110 -10.79 -13.34 36.77
N PRO A 111 -9.51 -13.65 37.05
CA PRO A 111 -8.74 -14.62 36.26
C PRO A 111 -9.31 -16.05 36.28
N ILE A 112 -10.16 -16.39 37.25
CA ILE A 112 -10.78 -17.72 37.38
C ILE A 112 -12.12 -17.76 36.64
N HIS A 113 -12.92 -16.69 36.71
CA HIS A 113 -14.27 -16.67 36.15
C HIS A 113 -14.34 -16.03 34.75
N ASN A 114 -13.52 -15.02 34.48
CA ASN A 114 -13.51 -14.19 33.28
C ASN A 114 -12.35 -14.53 32.33
N LYS A 115 -11.87 -15.78 32.36
CA LYS A 115 -10.86 -16.30 31.44
C LYS A 115 -11.21 -17.74 31.04
N THR A 116 -11.15 -18.06 29.75
CA THR A 116 -11.28 -19.43 29.22
C THR A 116 -10.08 -19.71 28.31
N GLY A 117 -9.21 -20.63 28.72
CA GLY A 117 -7.90 -20.79 28.08
C GLY A 117 -7.10 -19.49 28.21
N ASP A 118 -6.66 -18.95 27.07
CA ASP A 118 -5.89 -17.70 26.98
C ASP A 118 -6.75 -16.48 26.60
N VAL A 119 -8.08 -16.64 26.57
CA VAL A 119 -9.02 -15.56 26.23
C VAL A 119 -9.70 -15.02 27.47
N TRP A 120 -9.49 -13.73 27.74
CA TRP A 120 -10.15 -12.97 28.80
C TRP A 120 -11.49 -12.45 28.28
N HIS A 121 -12.55 -12.58 29.06
CA HIS A 121 -13.89 -12.18 28.62
C HIS A 121 -14.83 -11.78 29.76
N ILE A 122 -15.73 -10.85 29.46
CA ILE A 122 -16.75 -10.38 30.39
C ILE A 122 -17.97 -9.82 29.65
N LEU A 123 -19.17 -10.08 30.17
CA LEU A 123 -20.41 -9.51 29.63
C LEU A 123 -20.85 -8.33 30.52
N MET A 124 -20.95 -7.16 29.90
CA MET A 124 -21.35 -5.92 30.55
C MET A 124 -22.79 -5.55 30.18
N PRO A 125 -23.75 -5.71 31.10
CA PRO A 125 -25.12 -5.29 30.85
C PRO A 125 -25.27 -3.76 30.89
N GLN A 126 -26.15 -3.23 30.04
CA GLN A 126 -26.56 -1.81 30.06
C GLN A 126 -25.41 -0.79 29.94
N LEU A 127 -24.38 -1.12 29.16
CA LEU A 127 -23.25 -0.22 28.94
C LEU A 127 -23.65 0.97 28.04
N ASP A 128 -23.24 2.18 28.43
CA ASP A 128 -23.39 3.38 27.62
C ASP A 128 -22.47 3.29 26.39
N THR A 129 -23.07 3.14 25.20
CA THR A 129 -22.32 2.99 23.94
C THR A 129 -21.68 4.29 23.45
N SER A 130 -21.85 5.41 24.16
CA SER A 130 -21.07 6.63 23.93
C SER A 130 -19.68 6.58 24.56
N LEU A 131 -19.43 5.64 25.49
CA LEU A 131 -18.11 5.39 26.03
C LEU A 131 -17.21 4.72 24.97
N LEU A 132 -15.92 4.93 25.14
CA LEU A 132 -14.85 4.27 24.44
C LEU A 132 -14.18 3.27 25.40
N TYR A 133 -13.40 2.33 24.88
CA TYR A 133 -12.77 1.30 25.71
C TYR A 133 -11.31 1.01 25.34
N GLY A 134 -10.59 0.38 26.26
CA GLY A 134 -9.27 -0.22 26.06
C GLY A 134 -8.96 -1.21 27.17
N PHE A 135 -7.77 -1.82 27.14
CA PHE A 135 -7.37 -2.83 28.11
C PHE A 135 -6.12 -2.43 28.88
N ARG A 136 -6.18 -2.44 30.21
CA ARG A 136 -4.97 -2.38 31.04
C ARG A 136 -4.54 -3.80 31.37
N VAL A 137 -3.29 -4.14 31.07
CA VAL A 137 -2.78 -5.51 31.21
C VAL A 137 -1.49 -5.50 32.01
N THR A 138 -1.42 -6.38 33.01
CA THR A 138 -0.21 -6.62 33.80
C THR A 138 0.32 -8.02 33.54
N GLY A 139 1.64 -8.15 33.58
CA GLY A 139 2.33 -9.42 33.37
C GLY A 139 3.85 -9.20 33.37
N PRO A 140 4.63 -10.24 33.04
CA PRO A 140 6.08 -10.16 33.03
C PRO A 140 6.61 -9.12 32.04
N HIS A 141 7.74 -8.50 32.36
CA HIS A 141 8.45 -7.62 31.44
C HIS A 141 9.93 -8.01 31.40
N GLN A 142 10.53 -8.12 30.22
CA GLN A 142 11.91 -8.61 30.06
C GLN A 142 12.95 -7.77 30.80
N SER A 143 12.67 -6.50 31.09
CA SER A 143 13.56 -5.64 31.90
C SER A 143 13.48 -5.92 33.40
N SER A 144 12.44 -6.63 33.87
CA SER A 144 12.23 -6.94 35.28
C SER A 144 12.92 -8.23 35.71
N HIS A 145 13.11 -9.19 34.80
CA HIS A 145 13.82 -10.44 35.02
C HIS A 145 14.41 -10.95 33.71
N GLU A 146 15.68 -11.35 33.71
CA GLU A 146 16.38 -11.92 32.54
C GLU A 146 15.75 -13.26 32.07
N SER A 147 15.00 -13.94 32.93
CA SER A 147 14.35 -15.23 32.67
C SER A 147 13.05 -15.16 31.86
N VAL A 148 12.65 -13.97 31.36
CA VAL A 148 11.39 -13.78 30.60
C VAL A 148 11.62 -12.98 29.29
N PRO A 149 12.57 -13.37 28.42
CA PRO A 149 12.90 -12.62 27.21
C PRO A 149 11.69 -12.44 26.28
N GLY A 150 11.55 -11.29 25.64
CA GLY A 150 10.44 -11.01 24.73
C GLY A 150 9.10 -10.69 25.41
N HIS A 151 8.93 -10.85 26.73
CA HIS A 151 7.73 -10.35 27.42
C HIS A 151 7.80 -8.82 27.60
N ARG A 152 6.70 -8.10 27.29
CA ARG A 152 6.65 -6.63 27.28
C ARG A 152 5.32 -6.04 27.80
N TYR A 153 4.70 -6.69 28.79
CA TYR A 153 3.48 -6.17 29.43
C TYR A 153 3.74 -4.82 30.11
N HIS A 154 2.78 -3.90 30.05
CA HIS A 154 2.99 -2.53 30.52
C HIS A 154 1.77 -2.00 31.30
N GLN A 155 1.82 -2.13 32.63
CA GLN A 155 0.69 -1.81 33.51
C GLN A 155 0.23 -0.34 33.47
N ASP A 156 1.15 0.60 33.22
CA ASP A 156 0.84 2.03 33.28
C ASP A 156 0.16 2.55 32.00
N GLN A 157 0.11 1.74 30.93
CA GLN A 157 -0.50 2.09 29.66
C GLN A 157 -1.83 1.34 29.46
N VAL A 158 -2.70 1.87 28.61
CA VAL A 158 -3.95 1.22 28.20
C VAL A 158 -3.85 0.85 26.73
N MET A 159 -3.94 -0.45 26.45
CA MET A 159 -3.80 -1.03 25.13
C MET A 159 -5.09 -0.91 24.34
N LEU A 160 -4.94 -0.61 23.05
CA LEU A 160 -6.01 -0.74 22.08
C LEU A 160 -6.28 -2.22 21.79
N ASP A 161 -7.55 -2.56 21.65
CA ASP A 161 -7.98 -3.89 21.21
C ASP A 161 -7.60 -4.14 19.74
N PRO A 162 -6.89 -5.24 19.41
CA PRO A 162 -6.60 -5.60 18.03
C PRO A 162 -7.86 -5.74 17.17
N TYR A 163 -9.01 -6.09 17.77
CA TYR A 163 -10.30 -6.26 17.11
C TYR A 163 -11.20 -5.00 17.14
N ALA A 164 -10.67 -3.84 17.55
CA ALA A 164 -11.42 -2.59 17.57
C ALA A 164 -11.93 -2.22 16.16
N LYS A 165 -13.26 -2.18 15.98
CA LYS A 165 -13.91 -1.85 14.70
C LYS A 165 -13.88 -0.36 14.34
N GLY A 166 -13.55 0.48 15.31
CA GLY A 166 -13.34 1.91 15.17
C GLY A 166 -12.44 2.40 16.30
N VAL A 167 -11.69 3.48 16.06
CA VAL A 167 -10.75 4.06 17.00
C VAL A 167 -11.05 5.54 17.19
N VAL A 168 -10.84 6.07 18.38
CA VAL A 168 -10.82 7.51 18.63
C VAL A 168 -9.56 7.85 19.41
N SER A 169 -8.81 8.83 18.90
CA SER A 169 -7.67 9.45 19.56
C SER A 169 -7.64 10.94 19.19
N ARG A 170 -7.23 11.23 17.96
CA ARG A 170 -7.24 12.53 17.29
C ARG A 170 -8.22 12.46 16.11
N ARG A 171 -9.05 13.50 15.98
CA ARG A 171 -10.16 13.53 15.02
C ARG A 171 -9.82 14.19 13.69
N ILE A 172 -8.82 15.06 13.67
CA ILE A 172 -8.47 15.87 12.51
C ILE A 172 -7.05 15.50 12.07
N TRP A 173 -6.85 15.30 10.76
CA TRP A 173 -5.54 15.04 10.17
C TRP A 173 -4.53 16.14 10.53
N GLY A 174 -3.34 15.75 10.99
CA GLY A 174 -2.25 16.66 11.34
C GLY A 174 -2.47 17.45 12.63
N GLN A 175 -3.61 17.29 13.29
CA GLN A 175 -3.88 17.92 14.58
C GLN A 175 -3.08 17.22 15.67
N HIS A 176 -2.28 17.97 16.42
CA HIS A 176 -1.64 17.49 17.64
C HIS A 176 -2.65 17.39 18.79
N ALA A 177 -2.46 16.43 19.69
CA ALA A 177 -3.18 16.43 20.95
C ALA A 177 -2.76 17.62 21.83
N PRO A 178 -3.58 18.02 22.81
CA PRO A 178 -3.17 18.99 23.82
C PRO A 178 -1.88 18.53 24.52
N GLU A 179 -1.03 19.49 24.90
CA GLU A 179 0.13 19.18 25.74
C GLU A 179 -0.36 18.76 27.13
N LEU A 180 0.12 17.61 27.61
CA LEU A 180 -0.19 17.06 28.92
C LEU A 180 1.11 16.78 29.68
N GLU A 181 1.01 16.48 30.97
CA GLU A 181 2.15 16.03 31.78
C GLU A 181 2.48 14.55 31.44
N TRP A 182 3.06 14.35 30.26
CA TRP A 182 3.39 13.01 29.74
C TRP A 182 4.28 12.24 30.71
N GLY A 183 3.94 10.98 30.95
CA GLY A 183 4.57 10.14 31.98
C GLY A 183 3.83 10.13 33.31
N GLU A 184 2.97 11.13 33.59
CA GLU A 184 2.02 11.10 34.72
C GLU A 184 0.60 10.71 34.30
N VAL A 185 0.24 10.96 33.02
CA VAL A 185 -1.05 10.62 32.42
C VAL A 185 -0.90 9.59 31.29
N LEU A 186 -2.02 9.02 30.84
CA LEU A 186 -2.04 8.10 29.71
C LEU A 186 -1.69 8.79 28.38
N GLY A 187 -1.03 8.04 27.49
CA GLY A 187 -0.42 8.55 26.27
C GLY A 187 1.08 8.80 26.42
N LEU A 188 1.76 8.96 25.29
CA LEU A 188 3.23 9.04 25.23
C LEU A 188 3.74 10.44 24.88
N ALA A 189 3.00 11.14 24.02
CA ALA A 189 3.33 12.49 23.55
C ALA A 189 2.12 13.11 22.85
N ALA A 190 2.19 14.39 22.49
CA ALA A 190 1.16 15.05 21.69
C ALA A 190 0.91 14.39 20.31
N THR A 191 1.91 13.67 19.78
CA THR A 191 1.83 12.88 18.55
C THR A 191 1.31 11.45 18.77
N TRP A 192 1.35 10.97 20.02
CA TRP A 192 0.91 9.64 20.47
C TRP A 192 0.03 9.75 21.72
N PRO A 193 -1.12 10.44 21.66
CA PRO A 193 -2.05 10.48 22.78
C PRO A 193 -2.73 9.12 23.00
N GLN A 194 -3.38 8.94 24.15
CA GLN A 194 -4.18 7.73 24.39
C GLN A 194 -5.24 7.54 23.30
N ALA A 195 -5.26 6.35 22.71
CA ALA A 195 -6.31 5.91 21.79
C ALA A 195 -7.28 4.95 22.50
N ALA A 196 -8.53 4.91 22.05
CA ALA A 196 -9.53 3.98 22.58
C ALA A 196 -10.40 3.42 21.45
N GLY A 197 -10.87 2.19 21.62
CA GLY A 197 -11.79 1.52 20.71
C GLY A 197 -13.21 2.02 20.88
N VAL A 198 -13.97 1.94 19.79
CA VAL A 198 -15.40 2.30 19.74
C VAL A 198 -16.24 1.09 20.11
N LEU A 199 -17.24 1.27 20.98
CA LEU A 199 -18.19 0.22 21.34
C LEU A 199 -19.19 -0.06 20.21
N PRO A 200 -19.64 -1.32 20.02
CA PRO A 200 -20.70 -1.64 19.08
C PRO A 200 -21.96 -0.81 19.32
N SER A 201 -22.48 -0.20 18.25
CA SER A 201 -23.64 0.67 18.32
C SER A 201 -24.94 -0.12 18.47
N GLN A 202 -25.93 0.51 19.11
CA GLN A 202 -27.34 0.08 19.08
C GLN A 202 -28.14 0.75 17.94
N GLU A 203 -27.48 1.60 17.14
CA GLU A 203 -28.09 2.23 15.97
C GLU A 203 -28.50 1.19 14.91
N PRO A 204 -29.48 1.51 14.05
CA PRO A 204 -29.84 0.64 12.93
C PRO A 204 -28.63 0.30 12.08
N ALA A 205 -28.60 -0.93 11.55
CA ALA A 205 -27.60 -1.35 10.60
C ALA A 205 -27.51 -0.38 9.41
N PHE A 206 -26.30 -0.22 8.86
CA PHE A 206 -26.06 0.64 7.70
C PHE A 206 -26.92 0.20 6.50
N ASP A 207 -27.62 1.16 5.88
CA ASP A 207 -28.45 0.89 4.70
C ASP A 207 -27.60 0.83 3.43
N TRP A 208 -27.28 -0.39 3.01
CA TRP A 208 -26.58 -0.65 1.74
C TRP A 208 -27.44 -0.35 0.49
N GLN A 209 -28.73 -0.05 0.62
CA GLN A 209 -29.62 0.25 -0.51
C GLN A 209 -29.62 -0.85 -1.59
N GLY A 210 -29.42 -2.10 -1.15
CA GLY A 210 -29.36 -3.28 -2.02
C GLY A 210 -28.05 -3.46 -2.79
N THR A 211 -27.03 -2.61 -2.59
CA THR A 211 -25.72 -2.81 -3.21
C THR A 211 -25.04 -4.06 -2.64
N LYS A 212 -24.27 -4.74 -3.48
CA LYS A 212 -23.51 -5.94 -3.16
C LYS A 212 -22.12 -5.83 -3.82
N PRO A 213 -21.10 -6.54 -3.30
CA PRO A 213 -19.83 -6.69 -4.00
C PRO A 213 -20.02 -7.05 -5.47
N LEU A 214 -19.27 -6.40 -6.36
CA LEU A 214 -19.55 -6.42 -7.81
C LEU A 214 -19.10 -7.71 -8.48
N ARG A 215 -17.94 -8.25 -8.05
CA ARG A 215 -17.35 -9.49 -8.56
C ARG A 215 -17.16 -9.44 -10.08
N LEU A 216 -16.55 -8.35 -10.54
CA LEU A 216 -16.22 -8.15 -11.93
C LEU A 216 -15.23 -9.24 -12.40
N PRO A 217 -15.34 -9.70 -13.66
CA PRO A 217 -14.33 -10.57 -14.24
C PRO A 217 -12.95 -9.92 -14.17
N ARG A 218 -11.93 -10.67 -13.71
CA ARG A 218 -10.56 -10.18 -13.52
C ARG A 218 -9.96 -9.60 -14.80
N GLU A 219 -10.27 -10.19 -15.94
CA GLU A 219 -9.83 -9.75 -17.26
C GLU A 219 -10.37 -8.37 -17.68
N ASP A 220 -11.47 -7.93 -17.08
CA ASP A 220 -12.11 -6.64 -17.36
C ASP A 220 -11.60 -5.52 -16.45
N LEU A 221 -10.85 -5.84 -15.41
CA LEU A 221 -10.38 -4.86 -14.42
C LEU A 221 -9.35 -3.88 -15.01
N ILE A 222 -9.49 -2.63 -14.61
CA ILE A 222 -8.53 -1.54 -14.75
C ILE A 222 -8.43 -0.88 -13.39
N ILE A 223 -7.35 -1.20 -12.68
CA ILE A 223 -7.14 -0.78 -11.30
C ILE A 223 -6.58 0.64 -11.28
N TYR A 224 -7.12 1.50 -10.41
CA TYR A 224 -6.61 2.84 -10.15
C TYR A 224 -6.10 2.93 -8.72
N GLU A 225 -4.78 2.92 -8.56
CA GLU A 225 -4.11 3.04 -7.26
C GLU A 225 -4.17 4.50 -6.80
N MET A 226 -4.78 4.74 -5.64
CA MET A 226 -5.05 6.09 -5.15
C MET A 226 -4.97 6.24 -3.64
N HIS A 227 -4.72 7.48 -3.22
CA HIS A 227 -4.69 7.87 -1.82
C HIS A 227 -5.96 8.64 -1.46
N VAL A 228 -6.71 8.19 -0.43
CA VAL A 228 -7.99 8.80 -0.02
C VAL A 228 -7.85 10.31 0.20
N ARG A 229 -6.86 10.71 1.01
CA ARG A 229 -6.60 12.12 1.26
C ARG A 229 -6.13 12.84 -0.01
N GLY A 230 -5.22 12.24 -0.76
CA GLY A 230 -4.59 12.88 -1.93
C GLY A 230 -5.58 13.18 -3.04
N PHE A 231 -6.61 12.36 -3.17
CA PHE A 231 -7.60 12.49 -4.22
C PHE A 231 -8.35 13.83 -4.17
N THR A 232 -8.69 14.34 -2.98
CA THR A 232 -9.49 15.59 -2.87
C THR A 232 -8.91 16.67 -1.96
N GLN A 233 -7.76 16.44 -1.31
CA GLN A 233 -7.14 17.44 -0.42
C GLN A 233 -6.73 18.73 -1.14
N SER A 234 -6.37 18.66 -2.43
CA SER A 234 -6.04 19.85 -3.21
C SER A 234 -7.21 20.83 -3.24
N PRO A 235 -6.99 22.15 -3.03
CA PRO A 235 -8.03 23.16 -3.23
C PRO A 235 -8.65 23.14 -4.64
N THR A 236 -7.92 22.63 -5.64
CA THR A 236 -8.42 22.50 -7.01
C THR A 236 -9.54 21.47 -7.14
N SER A 237 -9.71 20.57 -6.15
CA SER A 237 -10.84 19.62 -6.13
C SER A 237 -12.19 20.32 -6.02
N ALA A 238 -12.25 21.48 -5.36
CA ALA A 238 -13.49 22.14 -4.95
C ALA A 238 -14.45 21.23 -4.15
N SER A 239 -13.91 20.18 -3.52
CA SER A 239 -14.66 19.30 -2.63
C SER A 239 -15.09 20.05 -1.36
N GLN A 240 -16.27 19.74 -0.83
CA GLN A 240 -16.72 20.29 0.46
C GLN A 240 -16.05 19.59 1.65
N HIS A 241 -15.54 18.38 1.44
CA HIS A 241 -14.93 17.53 2.46
C HIS A 241 -13.53 17.06 2.01
N PRO A 242 -12.60 17.99 1.75
CA PRO A 242 -11.32 17.68 1.13
C PRO A 242 -10.51 16.67 1.96
N GLY A 243 -10.00 15.65 1.28
CA GLY A 243 -9.11 14.65 1.86
C GLY A 243 -9.80 13.61 2.74
N THR A 244 -11.10 13.40 2.56
CA THR A 244 -11.93 12.45 3.34
C THR A 244 -12.61 11.41 2.44
N PHE A 245 -13.17 10.36 3.05
CA PHE A 245 -14.04 9.39 2.36
C PHE A 245 -15.24 10.07 1.71
N ALA A 246 -15.91 11.00 2.42
CA ALA A 246 -16.99 11.80 1.86
C ALA A 246 -16.54 12.65 0.66
N GLY A 247 -15.37 13.27 0.73
CA GLY A 247 -14.81 14.05 -0.38
C GLY A 247 -14.51 13.17 -1.60
N LEU A 248 -14.00 11.95 -1.39
CA LEU A 248 -13.79 10.97 -2.46
C LEU A 248 -15.12 10.67 -3.19
N VAL A 249 -16.20 10.43 -2.43
CA VAL A 249 -17.54 10.18 -2.99
C VAL A 249 -18.00 11.32 -3.91
N GLU A 250 -17.74 12.59 -3.56
CA GLU A 250 -18.09 13.75 -4.40
C GLU A 250 -17.43 13.75 -5.78
N LYS A 251 -16.36 12.97 -5.94
CA LYS A 251 -15.52 12.94 -7.14
C LYS A 251 -15.49 11.59 -7.86
N LEU A 252 -16.25 10.59 -7.43
CA LEU A 252 -16.28 9.26 -8.07
C LEU A 252 -16.70 9.31 -9.55
N ASP A 253 -17.54 10.27 -9.94
CA ASP A 253 -17.96 10.46 -11.34
C ASP A 253 -16.77 10.73 -12.28
N TYR A 254 -15.65 11.25 -11.77
CA TYR A 254 -14.42 11.41 -12.54
C TYR A 254 -13.84 10.05 -12.94
N LEU A 255 -13.76 9.10 -11.99
CA LEU A 255 -13.20 7.76 -12.23
C LEU A 255 -14.08 6.97 -13.20
N GLU A 256 -15.40 7.05 -13.03
CA GLU A 256 -16.37 6.47 -13.97
C GLU A 256 -16.20 7.06 -15.39
N LYS A 257 -16.06 8.39 -15.51
CA LYS A 257 -15.79 9.08 -16.78
C LYS A 257 -14.40 8.79 -17.34
N LEU A 258 -13.44 8.39 -16.52
CA LEU A 258 -12.12 7.95 -16.98
C LEU A 258 -12.21 6.52 -17.54
N GLY A 259 -13.14 5.71 -17.04
CA GLY A 259 -13.34 4.30 -17.40
C GLY A 259 -12.71 3.33 -16.40
N ILE A 260 -12.43 3.79 -15.18
CA ILE A 260 -11.92 2.94 -14.09
C ILE A 260 -13.08 2.14 -13.51
N ASN A 261 -12.84 0.86 -13.23
CA ASN A 261 -13.82 -0.05 -12.63
C ASN A 261 -13.30 -0.76 -11.36
N ALA A 262 -12.08 -0.45 -10.91
CA ALA A 262 -11.58 -0.84 -9.59
C ALA A 262 -10.66 0.26 -9.05
N VAL A 263 -10.82 0.60 -7.77
CA VAL A 263 -9.88 1.46 -7.03
C VAL A 263 -9.09 0.63 -6.05
N GLU A 264 -7.77 0.82 -6.03
CA GLU A 264 -6.90 0.29 -4.99
C GLU A 264 -6.56 1.44 -4.04
N LEU A 265 -7.16 1.41 -2.85
CA LEU A 265 -6.92 2.41 -1.82
C LEU A 265 -5.63 2.06 -1.09
N LEU A 266 -4.67 2.99 -1.08
CA LEU A 266 -3.56 2.99 -0.13
C LEU A 266 -4.09 2.79 1.31
N PRO A 267 -3.23 2.37 2.27
CA PRO A 267 -3.63 1.96 3.60
C PRO A 267 -4.73 2.84 4.22
N SER A 268 -5.91 2.25 4.32
CA SER A 268 -7.13 2.92 4.84
C SER A 268 -7.56 2.36 6.20
N GLN A 269 -6.78 1.45 6.77
CA GLN A 269 -6.85 1.04 8.16
C GLN A 269 -6.23 2.13 9.05
N GLU A 270 -6.60 2.20 10.33
CA GLU A 270 -6.10 3.24 11.25
C GLU A 270 -4.57 3.19 11.39
N PHE A 271 -3.90 4.31 11.09
CA PHE A 271 -2.46 4.53 11.25
C PHE A 271 -2.19 5.93 11.81
N ASN A 272 -1.01 6.22 12.37
CA ASN A 272 -0.70 7.55 12.90
C ASN A 272 0.12 8.40 11.92
N GLU A 273 -0.49 9.42 11.30
CA GLU A 273 0.20 10.34 10.38
C GLU A 273 1.28 11.21 11.06
N LEU A 274 1.27 11.30 12.39
CA LEU A 274 2.22 12.08 13.18
C LEU A 274 3.39 11.26 13.75
N GLU A 275 3.51 9.97 13.43
CA GLU A 275 4.44 9.07 14.10
C GLU A 275 5.93 9.50 14.03
N TYR A 276 6.34 10.14 12.94
CA TYR A 276 7.67 10.75 12.76
C TYR A 276 7.57 12.24 12.40
N TYR A 277 6.55 12.91 12.93
CA TYR A 277 6.30 14.33 12.71
C TYR A 277 7.53 15.17 13.04
N SER A 278 8.09 15.83 12.02
CA SER A 278 9.31 16.62 12.16
C SER A 278 9.45 17.62 11.02
N ALA A 279 10.05 18.78 11.30
CA ALA A 279 10.29 19.79 10.27
C ALA A 279 11.22 19.25 9.19
N ILE A 280 10.93 19.55 7.93
CA ILE A 280 11.82 19.25 6.80
C ILE A 280 12.89 20.35 6.75
N PRO A 281 14.18 20.04 6.93
CA PRO A 281 15.23 21.05 6.96
C PRO A 281 15.24 21.92 5.70
N GLY A 282 15.20 23.24 5.87
CA GLY A 282 15.24 24.20 4.77
C GLY A 282 13.88 24.49 4.12
N THR A 283 12.77 24.01 4.68
CA THR A 283 11.41 24.32 4.24
C THR A 283 10.50 24.64 5.42
N ASP A 284 9.31 25.20 5.15
CA ASP A 284 8.26 25.41 6.16
C ASP A 284 7.33 24.17 6.31
N ASN A 285 7.65 23.07 5.63
CA ASN A 285 6.86 21.84 5.62
C ASN A 285 7.33 20.87 6.71
N PHE A 286 6.43 19.95 7.07
CA PHE A 286 6.68 18.88 8.02
C PHE A 286 6.54 17.52 7.35
N ARG A 287 7.30 16.56 7.87
CA ARG A 287 7.16 15.15 7.51
C ARG A 287 5.96 14.58 8.26
N TYR A 288 5.16 13.80 7.56
CA TYR A 288 4.04 13.02 8.09
C TYR A 288 4.20 11.58 7.65
N ASN A 289 3.63 10.60 8.34
CA ASN A 289 3.29 9.37 7.64
C ASN A 289 2.10 9.66 6.74
N TYR A 290 2.38 9.98 5.47
CA TYR A 290 1.32 10.35 4.54
C TYR A 290 0.64 9.11 3.98
N TRP A 291 1.41 8.13 3.48
CA TRP A 291 0.85 6.94 2.82
C TRP A 291 0.14 5.97 3.76
N GLY A 292 0.58 5.85 5.01
CA GLY A 292 -0.08 5.03 6.02
C GLY A 292 0.39 3.58 6.15
N TYR A 293 1.52 3.19 5.53
CA TYR A 293 2.14 1.86 5.70
C TYR A 293 2.80 1.71 7.09
N SER A 294 1.98 1.81 8.14
CA SER A 294 2.34 1.67 9.56
C SER A 294 1.02 1.51 10.36
N THR A 295 0.35 0.37 10.21
CA THR A 295 -0.99 0.15 10.76
C THR A 295 -0.99 0.06 12.28
N GLY A 296 -1.90 0.79 12.93
CA GLY A 296 -2.15 0.78 14.36
C GLY A 296 -3.41 0.02 14.77
N ALA A 297 -4.45 -0.05 13.92
CA ALA A 297 -5.62 -0.89 14.15
C ALA A 297 -6.23 -1.42 12.84
N PHE A 298 -6.19 -2.74 12.67
CA PHE A 298 -6.49 -3.41 11.40
C PHE A 298 -7.98 -3.46 11.05
N PHE A 299 -8.86 -3.42 12.05
CA PHE A 299 -10.31 -3.49 11.86
C PHE A 299 -11.00 -2.12 11.80
N ALA A 300 -10.26 -1.03 12.05
CA ALA A 300 -10.80 0.30 12.07
C ALA A 300 -10.46 1.06 10.79
N PRO A 301 -11.43 1.70 10.12
CA PRO A 301 -11.10 2.67 9.07
C PRO A 301 -10.34 3.85 9.67
N MET A 302 -9.44 4.45 8.88
CA MET A 302 -8.65 5.60 9.29
C MET A 302 -9.54 6.78 9.68
N THR A 303 -9.58 7.04 10.98
CA THR A 303 -10.46 8.03 11.62
C THR A 303 -10.29 9.41 11.02
N ARG A 304 -9.05 9.79 10.70
CA ARG A 304 -8.70 11.12 10.19
C ARG A 304 -8.94 11.28 8.69
N TYR A 305 -9.45 10.24 8.02
CA TYR A 305 -10.05 10.34 6.68
C TYR A 305 -11.58 10.48 6.73
N SER A 306 -12.20 10.57 7.91
CA SER A 306 -13.65 10.77 8.03
C SER A 306 -13.99 12.22 8.31
N GLN A 307 -14.86 12.81 7.50
CA GLN A 307 -15.46 14.10 7.80
C GLN A 307 -16.32 14.02 9.08
N ALA A 308 -17.04 12.92 9.28
CA ALA A 308 -17.83 12.70 10.49
C ALA A 308 -16.95 12.74 11.75
N ALA A 309 -15.71 12.25 11.69
CA ALA A 309 -14.76 12.38 12.78
C ALA A 309 -14.43 13.85 13.07
N ALA A 310 -14.10 14.64 12.04
CA ALA A 310 -13.80 16.07 12.14
C ALA A 310 -14.98 16.89 12.70
N ASP A 311 -16.21 16.50 12.35
CA ASP A 311 -17.46 17.09 12.85
C ASP A 311 -17.79 16.68 14.30
N GLY A 312 -16.95 15.86 14.94
CA GLY A 312 -17.16 15.37 16.31
C GLY A 312 -18.27 14.33 16.44
N LYS A 313 -18.60 13.60 15.37
CA LYS A 313 -19.61 12.53 15.41
C LYS A 313 -19.09 11.26 16.12
N SER A 314 -20.02 10.38 16.47
CA SER A 314 -19.70 9.11 17.14
C SER A 314 -18.87 8.18 16.25
N GLY A 315 -18.19 7.21 16.85
CA GLY A 315 -17.38 6.23 16.12
C GLY A 315 -18.15 5.43 15.07
N GLN A 316 -19.45 5.18 15.29
CA GLN A 316 -20.30 4.53 14.31
C GLN A 316 -20.46 5.35 13.02
N HIS A 317 -20.52 6.68 13.11
CA HIS A 317 -20.63 7.54 11.93
C HIS A 317 -19.34 7.50 11.08
N ILE A 318 -18.19 7.37 11.75
CA ILE A 318 -16.88 7.22 11.10
C ILE A 318 -16.85 5.92 10.29
N ILE A 319 -17.25 4.81 10.91
CA ILE A 319 -17.39 3.51 10.24
C ILE A 319 -18.36 3.58 9.05
N ASN A 320 -19.52 4.22 9.24
CA ASN A 320 -20.54 4.36 8.20
C ASN A 320 -20.09 5.21 7.02
N GLU A 321 -19.16 6.16 7.20
CA GLU A 321 -18.61 6.97 6.10
C GLU A 321 -17.75 6.13 5.14
N PHE A 322 -17.01 5.13 5.65
CA PHE A 322 -16.33 4.16 4.79
C PHE A 322 -17.33 3.26 4.05
N LYS A 323 -18.36 2.75 4.74
CA LYS A 323 -19.42 1.96 4.09
C LYS A 323 -20.15 2.77 2.99
N LEU A 324 -20.34 4.08 3.22
CA LEU A 324 -20.88 5.00 2.23
C LEU A 324 -19.98 5.08 0.98
N LEU A 325 -18.67 5.22 1.16
CA LEU A 325 -17.71 5.20 0.04
C LEU A 325 -17.88 3.92 -0.80
N VAL A 326 -17.82 2.75 -0.17
CA VAL A 326 -17.94 1.47 -0.88
C VAL A 326 -19.27 1.37 -1.63
N ARG A 327 -20.39 1.74 -0.98
CA ARG A 327 -21.72 1.74 -1.61
C ARG A 327 -21.76 2.62 -2.86
N GLU A 328 -21.16 3.81 -2.82
CA GLU A 328 -21.19 4.75 -3.94
C GLU A 328 -20.21 4.39 -5.06
N CYS A 329 -19.11 3.68 -4.76
CA CYS A 329 -18.28 3.01 -5.75
C CYS A 329 -19.07 1.91 -6.47
N HIS A 330 -19.73 1.01 -5.72
CA HIS A 330 -20.51 -0.09 -6.29
C HIS A 330 -21.64 0.39 -7.20
N LYS A 331 -22.34 1.47 -6.84
CA LYS A 331 -23.37 2.09 -7.70
C LYS A 331 -22.85 2.55 -9.06
N ARG A 332 -21.55 2.84 -9.17
CA ARG A 332 -20.86 3.27 -10.39
C ARG A 332 -20.12 2.12 -11.09
N GLY A 333 -20.28 0.89 -10.61
CA GLY A 333 -19.56 -0.27 -11.16
C GLY A 333 -18.06 -0.25 -10.87
N ILE A 334 -17.66 0.36 -9.74
CA ILE A 334 -16.26 0.44 -9.29
C ILE A 334 -16.07 -0.48 -8.08
N GLU A 335 -15.18 -1.47 -8.20
CA GLU A 335 -14.74 -2.31 -7.08
C GLU A 335 -13.80 -1.55 -6.14
N VAL A 336 -13.81 -1.92 -4.86
CA VAL A 336 -12.91 -1.37 -3.84
C VAL A 336 -11.93 -2.45 -3.39
N ILE A 337 -10.65 -2.23 -3.70
CA ILE A 337 -9.52 -3.04 -3.25
C ILE A 337 -8.81 -2.25 -2.15
N MET A 338 -8.50 -2.91 -1.03
CA MET A 338 -7.73 -2.31 0.06
C MET A 338 -6.29 -2.78 0.03
N ASP A 339 -5.34 -1.85 0.07
CA ASP A 339 -3.96 -2.15 0.44
C ASP A 339 -3.89 -2.44 1.94
N VAL A 340 -3.37 -3.63 2.31
CA VAL A 340 -3.32 -4.14 3.68
C VAL A 340 -1.90 -4.51 4.08
N VAL A 341 -1.51 -4.07 5.27
CA VAL A 341 -0.12 -4.12 5.76
C VAL A 341 -0.01 -5.08 6.93
N PHE A 342 -0.27 -6.37 6.69
CA PHE A 342 -0.19 -7.40 7.74
C PHE A 342 1.25 -7.83 8.07
N ASN A 343 2.25 -7.31 7.34
CA ASN A 343 3.63 -7.71 7.52
C ASN A 343 4.32 -7.04 8.73
N HIS A 344 3.86 -5.87 9.16
CA HIS A 344 4.36 -5.13 10.34
C HIS A 344 3.28 -4.26 10.99
N THR A 345 3.63 -3.53 12.06
CA THR A 345 2.73 -2.62 12.78
C THR A 345 3.42 -1.31 13.19
N SER A 346 2.62 -0.31 13.56
CA SER A 346 3.10 0.99 14.06
C SER A 346 3.81 0.95 15.41
N GLU A 347 3.87 -0.21 16.08
CA GLU A 347 4.59 -0.35 17.34
C GLU A 347 6.12 -0.36 17.14
N GLY A 348 6.62 -0.46 15.90
CA GLY A 348 8.07 -0.46 15.60
C GLY A 348 8.84 -1.54 16.34
N ASN A 349 10.14 -1.33 16.61
CA ASN A 349 10.96 -2.23 17.42
C ASN A 349 10.81 -1.95 18.92
N GLU A 350 11.76 -2.40 19.75
CA GLU A 350 11.76 -2.19 21.21
C GLU A 350 11.78 -0.73 21.66
N LYS A 351 12.12 0.21 20.78
CA LYS A 351 12.13 1.66 21.03
C LYS A 351 10.83 2.34 20.57
N GLY A 352 9.97 1.61 19.86
CA GLY A 352 8.68 2.11 19.43
C GLY A 352 7.65 2.13 20.57
N PRO A 353 6.45 2.67 20.29
CA PRO A 353 5.42 2.84 21.31
C PRO A 353 4.75 1.52 21.69
N VAL A 354 4.29 1.39 22.94
CA VAL A 354 3.43 0.28 23.39
C VAL A 354 1.97 0.76 23.30
N LEU A 355 1.24 0.28 22.30
CA LEU A 355 -0.08 0.73 21.88
C LEU A 355 -1.14 -0.38 21.93
N SER A 356 -0.79 -1.61 21.55
CA SER A 356 -1.74 -2.72 21.38
C SER A 356 -1.07 -4.07 21.59
N MET A 357 -0.65 -4.72 20.50
CA MET A 357 -0.23 -6.12 20.45
C MET A 357 0.96 -6.42 21.37
N ARG A 358 1.94 -5.51 21.45
CA ARG A 358 3.11 -5.63 22.33
C ARG A 358 2.72 -5.70 23.80
N GLY A 359 1.80 -4.84 24.22
CA GLY A 359 1.33 -4.78 25.61
C GLY A 359 0.30 -5.86 25.95
N LEU A 360 -0.30 -6.50 24.93
CA LEU A 360 -1.25 -7.60 25.09
C LEU A 360 -0.59 -8.97 25.09
N ASP A 361 0.27 -9.27 24.12
CA ASP A 361 1.07 -10.51 24.09
C ASP A 361 2.20 -10.44 23.06
N ASN A 362 3.31 -9.77 23.40
CA ASN A 362 4.41 -9.52 22.47
C ASN A 362 5.01 -10.79 21.83
N ARG A 363 5.11 -11.90 22.58
CA ARG A 363 5.68 -13.17 22.10
C ARG A 363 4.81 -13.86 21.04
N ILE A 364 3.51 -13.58 21.06
CA ILE A 364 2.53 -14.19 20.15
C ILE A 364 2.41 -13.37 18.87
N TYR A 365 2.27 -12.04 18.98
CA TYR A 365 1.99 -11.18 17.83
C TYR A 365 3.22 -10.87 16.98
N TYR A 366 4.43 -10.86 17.54
CA TYR A 366 5.65 -10.48 16.81
C TYR A 366 6.63 -11.64 16.63
N MET A 367 7.33 -11.62 15.51
CA MET A 367 8.43 -12.53 15.23
C MET A 367 9.67 -12.07 16.01
N LEU A 368 10.10 -12.88 16.96
CA LEU A 368 11.18 -12.58 17.90
C LEU A 368 12.30 -13.62 17.85
N ALA A 369 13.52 -13.16 18.09
CA ALA A 369 14.68 -13.99 18.40
C ALA A 369 14.63 -14.49 19.87
N PRO A 370 15.46 -15.48 20.27
CA PRO A 370 15.41 -16.06 21.61
C PRO A 370 15.53 -15.06 22.77
N GLU A 371 16.30 -13.99 22.60
CA GLU A 371 16.55 -12.97 23.61
C GLU A 371 15.52 -11.80 23.55
N GLY A 372 14.55 -11.89 22.64
CA GLY A 372 13.43 -10.95 22.51
C GLY A 372 13.67 -9.79 21.54
N GLU A 373 14.70 -9.88 20.68
CA GLU A 373 14.90 -8.97 19.56
C GLU A 373 13.85 -9.18 18.48
N TYR A 374 13.42 -8.09 17.84
CA TYR A 374 12.47 -8.15 16.74
C TYR A 374 13.17 -8.52 15.43
N TYR A 375 12.65 -9.54 14.73
CA TYR A 375 13.00 -9.72 13.31
C TYR A 375 12.46 -8.55 12.49
N ASN A 376 13.24 -8.11 11.50
CA ASN A 376 12.92 -6.93 10.69
C ASN A 376 12.99 -7.21 9.19
N TYR A 377 12.25 -8.23 8.72
CA TYR A 377 12.14 -8.55 7.29
C TYR A 377 11.43 -7.45 6.49
N THR A 378 10.73 -6.55 7.20
CA THR A 378 9.90 -5.46 6.68
C THR A 378 10.72 -4.19 6.42
N GLY A 379 11.84 -4.02 7.13
CA GLY A 379 12.59 -2.77 7.18
C GLY A 379 11.99 -1.72 8.13
N CYS A 380 10.83 -1.98 8.74
CA CYS A 380 10.07 -1.01 9.56
C CYS A 380 10.18 -1.22 11.09
N GLY A 381 11.04 -2.12 11.54
CA GLY A 381 11.42 -2.31 12.94
C GLY A 381 10.84 -3.56 13.61
N ASN A 382 9.69 -4.06 13.14
CA ASN A 382 9.13 -5.35 13.56
C ASN A 382 8.62 -6.15 12.36
N THR A 383 8.35 -7.43 12.59
CA THR A 383 7.66 -8.32 11.67
C THR A 383 6.53 -9.01 12.43
N LEU A 384 5.31 -8.96 11.88
CA LEU A 384 4.16 -9.65 12.48
C LEU A 384 4.34 -11.17 12.35
N ASN A 385 3.96 -11.91 13.39
CA ASN A 385 4.19 -13.36 13.48
C ASN A 385 3.15 -14.17 12.68
N CYS A 386 3.05 -13.88 11.38
CA CYS A 386 1.91 -14.18 10.52
C CYS A 386 1.42 -15.64 10.57
N ASN A 387 2.31 -16.64 10.59
CA ASN A 387 1.94 -18.06 10.60
C ASN A 387 1.63 -18.64 12.00
N HIS A 388 1.81 -17.86 13.08
CA HIS A 388 1.39 -18.31 14.41
C HIS A 388 -0.15 -18.48 14.45
N PRO A 389 -0.71 -19.57 15.02
CA PRO A 389 -2.15 -19.88 14.93
C PRO A 389 -3.09 -18.73 15.35
N ILE A 390 -2.75 -18.01 16.41
CA ILE A 390 -3.54 -16.86 16.89
C ILE A 390 -3.49 -15.69 15.90
N VAL A 391 -2.32 -15.41 15.33
CA VAL A 391 -2.13 -14.32 14.37
C VAL A 391 -2.77 -14.67 13.03
N ARG A 392 -2.69 -15.93 12.59
CA ARG A 392 -3.42 -16.42 11.41
C ARG A 392 -4.92 -16.20 11.55
N ARG A 393 -5.48 -16.55 12.71
CA ARG A 393 -6.90 -16.34 12.98
C ARG A 393 -7.26 -14.85 12.97
N PHE A 394 -6.43 -14.01 13.59
CA PHE A 394 -6.59 -12.56 13.57
C PHE A 394 -6.62 -11.98 12.15
N ILE A 395 -5.67 -12.36 11.29
CA ILE A 395 -5.63 -11.90 9.90
C ILE A 395 -6.88 -12.36 9.14
N LEU A 396 -7.27 -13.64 9.29
CA LEU A 396 -8.46 -14.17 8.62
C LEU A 396 -9.74 -13.46 9.07
N ASP A 397 -9.92 -13.26 10.38
CA ASP A 397 -11.07 -12.53 10.95
C ASP A 397 -11.10 -11.06 10.47
N CYS A 398 -9.92 -10.45 10.26
CA CYS A 398 -9.82 -9.10 9.70
C CYS A 398 -10.33 -9.05 8.25
N LEU A 399 -9.85 -9.97 7.41
CA LEU A 399 -10.30 -10.07 6.02
C LEU A 399 -11.81 -10.35 5.93
N HIS A 400 -12.33 -11.26 6.77
CA HIS A 400 -13.78 -11.51 6.87
C HIS A 400 -14.55 -10.24 7.21
N TYR A 401 -14.11 -9.48 8.20
CA TYR A 401 -14.77 -8.23 8.56
C TYR A 401 -14.83 -7.23 7.39
N TRP A 402 -13.72 -7.00 6.69
CA TRP A 402 -13.70 -6.06 5.58
C TRP A 402 -14.57 -6.54 4.39
N VAL A 403 -14.67 -7.84 4.14
CA VAL A 403 -15.55 -8.39 3.09
C VAL A 403 -17.03 -8.39 3.53
N GLU A 404 -17.35 -8.95 4.68
CA GLU A 404 -18.74 -9.17 5.12
C GLU A 404 -19.40 -7.89 5.63
N GLU A 405 -18.69 -7.09 6.44
CA GLU A 405 -19.27 -5.89 7.06
C GLU A 405 -19.07 -4.63 6.23
N MET A 406 -17.95 -4.53 5.51
CA MET A 406 -17.59 -3.34 4.72
C MET A 406 -17.75 -3.52 3.21
N HIS A 407 -18.10 -4.73 2.74
CA HIS A 407 -18.31 -5.05 1.32
C HIS A 407 -17.10 -4.77 0.41
N VAL A 408 -15.88 -4.87 0.95
CA VAL A 408 -14.64 -4.75 0.15
C VAL A 408 -14.54 -5.91 -0.85
N ASP A 409 -14.14 -5.60 -2.09
CA ASP A 409 -14.09 -6.57 -3.20
C ASP A 409 -12.73 -7.28 -3.31
N GLY A 410 -11.66 -6.69 -2.77
CA GLY A 410 -10.31 -7.25 -2.88
C GLY A 410 -9.29 -6.69 -1.89
N PHE A 411 -8.13 -7.35 -1.84
CA PHE A 411 -7.00 -6.94 -1.03
C PHE A 411 -5.69 -7.01 -1.82
N ARG A 412 -4.87 -5.98 -1.71
CA ARG A 412 -3.45 -5.98 -2.10
C ARG A 412 -2.61 -6.09 -0.83
N PHE A 413 -1.81 -7.14 -0.73
CA PHE A 413 -1.01 -7.44 0.45
C PHE A 413 0.40 -6.88 0.27
N ASP A 414 0.71 -5.89 1.10
CA ASP A 414 2.04 -5.28 1.18
C ASP A 414 3.08 -6.27 1.68
N LEU A 415 4.25 -6.30 1.03
CA LEU A 415 5.36 -7.22 1.29
C LEU A 415 4.90 -8.65 1.64
N ALA A 416 4.04 -9.21 0.79
CA ALA A 416 3.31 -10.45 1.04
C ALA A 416 4.22 -11.66 1.30
N SER A 417 5.48 -11.60 0.88
CA SER A 417 6.46 -12.65 1.15
C SER A 417 6.65 -12.95 2.64
N ILE A 418 6.46 -11.96 3.51
CA ILE A 418 6.55 -12.14 4.96
C ILE A 418 5.47 -13.10 5.48
N MET A 419 4.29 -13.13 4.86
CA MET A 419 3.22 -14.06 5.21
C MET A 419 3.56 -15.51 4.85
N THR A 420 4.62 -15.75 4.07
CA THR A 420 5.14 -17.09 3.78
C THR A 420 6.17 -17.56 4.79
N ARG A 421 6.69 -16.69 5.67
CA ARG A 421 7.79 -17.01 6.58
C ARG A 421 7.30 -17.80 7.82
N ALA A 422 8.10 -18.77 8.23
CA ALA A 422 7.92 -19.53 9.47
C ALA A 422 7.95 -18.60 10.70
N HIS A 423 7.11 -18.90 11.67
CA HIS A 423 6.81 -18.02 12.80
C HIS A 423 7.67 -18.33 14.03
N SER A 424 7.86 -17.36 14.93
CA SER A 424 8.50 -17.59 16.23
C SER A 424 7.54 -18.31 17.16
N GLU A 425 8.00 -19.40 17.78
CA GLU A 425 7.25 -20.17 18.77
C GLU A 425 7.94 -20.12 20.13
N TRP A 426 7.14 -20.01 21.19
CA TRP A 426 7.62 -20.01 22.57
C TRP A 426 6.94 -21.15 23.32
N LYS A 427 7.72 -21.96 24.04
CA LYS A 427 7.13 -22.95 24.94
C LYS A 427 6.34 -22.21 26.01
N GLN A 428 5.04 -22.51 26.13
CA GLN A 428 4.30 -22.06 27.30
C GLN A 428 4.90 -22.75 28.54
N PRO A 429 5.08 -22.05 29.67
CA PRO A 429 5.43 -22.72 30.90
C PRO A 429 4.29 -23.70 31.23
N ALA A 430 4.55 -25.00 31.09
CA ALA A 430 3.81 -25.98 31.86
C ALA A 430 3.84 -25.49 33.32
N ALA A 431 2.77 -25.65 34.09
CA ALA A 431 2.77 -25.27 35.50
C ALA A 431 3.95 -25.94 36.24
N MET A 432 5.09 -25.24 36.30
CA MET A 432 6.33 -25.74 36.86
C MET A 432 6.22 -25.54 38.36
N PRO A 433 6.53 -26.56 39.18
CA PRO A 433 6.72 -26.37 40.60
C PRO A 433 7.80 -25.29 40.83
N GLU A 434 7.61 -24.42 41.82
CA GLU A 434 8.58 -23.37 42.18
C GLU A 434 10.02 -23.94 42.25
N GLY A 435 10.93 -23.42 41.41
CA GLY A 435 12.38 -23.68 41.51
C GLY A 435 13.06 -24.43 40.36
N ALA A 436 12.48 -24.53 39.16
CA ALA A 436 13.17 -25.09 37.99
C ALA A 436 13.71 -23.97 37.07
N GLU A 437 15.03 -23.95 36.85
CA GLU A 437 15.68 -23.09 35.85
C GLU A 437 15.47 -23.66 34.44
N GLU A 438 15.20 -22.79 33.46
CA GLU A 438 15.12 -23.14 32.04
C GLU A 438 16.52 -23.28 31.43
N ASP A 439 16.82 -24.48 30.93
CA ASP A 439 18.10 -24.77 30.26
C ASP A 439 17.96 -24.44 28.76
N ALA A 440 18.51 -23.29 28.35
CA ALA A 440 18.66 -22.93 26.94
C ALA A 440 19.92 -23.63 26.39
N GLY A 441 19.75 -24.84 25.88
CA GLY A 441 20.83 -25.65 25.30
C GLY A 441 21.49 -25.04 24.05
N GLU A 442 22.73 -25.44 23.81
CA GLU A 442 23.70 -24.95 22.81
C GLU A 442 23.16 -24.85 21.35
N GLU A 443 23.51 -23.75 20.67
CA GLU A 443 23.09 -23.32 19.31
C GLU A 443 21.56 -23.19 19.11
N ALA A 444 20.89 -22.44 19.96
CA ALA A 444 19.44 -22.18 19.90
C ALA A 444 19.04 -21.26 18.72
N VAL A 445 18.93 -21.81 17.52
CA VAL A 445 18.10 -21.19 16.47
C VAL A 445 16.64 -21.39 16.88
N MET A 446 15.85 -20.30 17.00
CA MET A 446 14.40 -20.43 17.21
C MET A 446 13.79 -21.24 16.07
N VAL A 447 12.96 -22.23 16.41
CA VAL A 447 12.29 -23.12 15.45
C VAL A 447 10.79 -23.13 15.69
N GLU A 448 10.00 -23.13 14.62
CA GLU A 448 8.59 -23.56 14.65
C GLU A 448 8.55 -25.07 14.93
N GLY A 449 7.62 -25.53 15.78
CA GLY A 449 7.69 -26.76 16.57
C GLY A 449 8.24 -28.04 15.91
N ALA A 450 8.10 -28.19 14.59
CA ALA A 450 8.65 -29.27 13.77
C ALA A 450 10.14 -29.12 13.37
N GLY A 451 10.86 -28.12 13.86
CA GLY A 451 12.28 -27.89 13.58
C GLY A 451 12.58 -26.98 12.39
N VAL A 452 11.61 -26.18 11.93
CA VAL A 452 11.83 -25.19 10.85
C VAL A 452 12.36 -23.88 11.46
N PRO A 453 13.54 -23.37 11.05
CA PRO A 453 14.07 -22.11 11.56
C PRO A 453 13.11 -20.94 11.31
N VAL A 454 12.95 -20.06 12.32
CA VAL A 454 12.16 -18.83 12.20
C VAL A 454 12.59 -18.01 10.97
N GLY A 455 11.61 -17.45 10.27
CA GLY A 455 11.85 -16.64 9.09
C GLY A 455 12.05 -17.44 7.79
N THR A 456 12.14 -18.77 7.85
CA THR A 456 12.25 -19.61 6.65
C THR A 456 11.00 -19.45 5.77
N PRO A 457 11.13 -19.13 4.47
CA PRO A 457 9.98 -19.10 3.55
C PRO A 457 9.43 -20.51 3.35
N LEU A 458 8.21 -20.75 3.84
CA LEU A 458 7.51 -22.02 3.75
C LEU A 458 6.98 -22.24 2.35
N ALA A 459 7.14 -23.45 1.83
CA ALA A 459 6.53 -23.84 0.54
C ALA A 459 5.00 -23.82 0.64
N ASP A 460 4.45 -24.23 1.78
CA ASP A 460 3.01 -24.37 2.02
C ASP A 460 2.62 -23.60 3.28
N PRO A 461 2.61 -22.25 3.23
CA PRO A 461 2.32 -21.43 4.39
C PRO A 461 0.84 -21.49 4.73
N ALA A 462 0.52 -22.01 5.92
CA ALA A 462 -0.84 -22.28 6.32
C ALA A 462 -1.72 -21.01 6.43
N LEU A 463 -1.14 -19.81 6.60
CA LEU A 463 -1.90 -18.56 6.48
C LEU A 463 -2.45 -18.37 5.05
N ILE A 464 -1.60 -18.56 4.04
CA ILE A 464 -2.00 -18.34 2.65
C ILE A 464 -2.97 -19.42 2.20
N GLU A 465 -2.78 -20.68 2.64
CA GLU A 465 -3.76 -21.76 2.45
C GLU A 465 -5.13 -21.34 2.98
N MET A 466 -5.18 -20.92 4.26
CA MET A 466 -6.42 -20.49 4.91
C MET A 466 -7.09 -19.35 4.16
N ILE A 467 -6.35 -18.32 3.74
CA ILE A 467 -6.93 -17.19 2.97
C ILE A 467 -7.45 -17.67 1.61
N SER A 468 -6.74 -18.56 0.94
CA SER A 468 -7.05 -18.99 -0.43
C SER A 468 -8.26 -19.90 -0.51
N GLU A 469 -8.42 -20.77 0.49
CA GLU A 469 -9.48 -21.80 0.52
C GLU A 469 -10.71 -21.38 1.34
N ASP A 470 -10.67 -20.22 2.00
CA ASP A 470 -11.77 -19.75 2.82
C ASP A 470 -13.05 -19.46 1.99
N PRO A 471 -14.22 -20.02 2.36
CA PRO A 471 -15.46 -19.85 1.60
C PRO A 471 -16.00 -18.42 1.52
N ILE A 472 -15.73 -17.57 2.53
CA ILE A 472 -16.14 -16.16 2.54
C ILE A 472 -15.27 -15.37 1.56
N LEU A 473 -13.97 -15.68 1.54
CA LEU A 473 -13.00 -14.99 0.68
C LEU A 473 -12.96 -15.53 -0.75
N ARG A 474 -13.60 -16.66 -1.08
CA ARG A 474 -13.46 -17.34 -2.39
C ARG A 474 -13.64 -16.44 -3.63
N ASP A 475 -14.51 -15.42 -3.53
CA ASP A 475 -14.88 -14.51 -4.63
C ASP A 475 -14.13 -13.16 -4.55
N THR A 476 -13.25 -12.98 -3.56
CA THR A 476 -12.51 -11.73 -3.30
C THR A 476 -11.24 -11.65 -4.14
N LEU A 477 -10.88 -10.49 -4.71
CA LEU A 477 -9.61 -10.38 -5.42
C LEU A 477 -8.42 -10.39 -4.44
N LEU A 478 -7.41 -11.22 -4.67
CA LEU A 478 -6.20 -11.29 -3.85
C LEU A 478 -4.98 -10.95 -4.71
N ILE A 479 -4.22 -9.92 -4.30
CA ILE A 479 -3.04 -9.41 -4.99
C ILE A 479 -1.86 -9.42 -4.03
N ALA A 480 -0.74 -10.03 -4.42
CA ALA A 480 0.48 -10.05 -3.62
C ALA A 480 1.53 -9.09 -4.18
N GLU A 481 2.12 -8.27 -3.30
CA GLU A 481 3.47 -7.76 -3.51
C GLU A 481 4.46 -8.86 -3.10
N ALA A 482 4.83 -9.73 -4.05
CA ALA A 482 5.55 -10.98 -3.78
C ALA A 482 7.05 -10.79 -3.55
N TRP A 483 7.44 -9.87 -2.65
CA TRP A 483 8.80 -9.68 -2.16
C TRP A 483 8.81 -9.10 -0.73
N ASP A 484 10.00 -9.02 -0.12
CA ASP A 484 10.21 -8.27 1.13
C ASP A 484 11.55 -7.53 1.18
N ALA A 485 11.74 -6.69 2.20
CA ALA A 485 12.90 -5.83 2.34
C ALA A 485 14.20 -6.58 2.69
N ALA A 486 14.13 -7.89 2.98
CA ALA A 486 15.30 -8.72 3.22
C ALA A 486 15.83 -9.40 1.94
N GLY A 487 15.27 -9.07 0.78
CA GLY A 487 15.73 -9.54 -0.52
C GLY A 487 15.08 -10.84 -0.99
N LEU A 488 14.05 -11.34 -0.30
CA LEU A 488 13.24 -12.44 -0.81
C LEU A 488 12.37 -11.94 -1.97
N TYR A 489 12.40 -12.65 -3.09
CA TYR A 489 11.61 -12.36 -4.28
C TYR A 489 10.88 -13.63 -4.72
N GLN A 490 9.55 -13.57 -4.78
CA GLN A 490 8.67 -14.72 -5.05
C GLN A 490 7.77 -14.52 -6.27
N ALA A 491 7.89 -13.39 -6.99
CA ALA A 491 7.06 -13.15 -8.17
C ALA A 491 7.26 -14.27 -9.21
N GLY A 492 6.16 -14.72 -9.81
CA GLY A 492 6.09 -15.91 -10.65
C GLY A 492 5.83 -17.21 -9.90
N ALA A 493 6.07 -17.26 -8.59
CA ALA A 493 5.99 -18.47 -7.78
C ALA A 493 5.46 -18.20 -6.36
N PHE A 494 4.62 -17.18 -6.15
CA PHE A 494 3.96 -16.99 -4.87
C PHE A 494 2.99 -18.16 -4.62
N PRO A 495 2.87 -18.68 -3.38
CA PRO A 495 1.90 -19.73 -3.06
C PRO A 495 0.47 -19.30 -3.40
N HIS A 496 -0.07 -19.84 -4.50
CA HIS A 496 -1.24 -19.25 -5.15
C HIS A 496 -2.47 -20.17 -5.17
N TYR A 497 -2.40 -21.39 -4.62
CA TYR A 497 -3.51 -22.35 -4.45
C TYR A 497 -4.53 -22.33 -5.61
N CYS A 498 -4.14 -22.88 -6.76
CA CYS A 498 -4.96 -22.92 -7.99
C CYS A 498 -5.27 -21.53 -8.62
N ASN A 499 -4.22 -20.75 -8.92
CA ASN A 499 -4.30 -19.44 -9.60
C ASN A 499 -5.20 -18.39 -8.89
N ARG A 500 -5.36 -18.55 -7.57
CA ARG A 500 -6.22 -17.72 -6.71
C ARG A 500 -5.67 -16.31 -6.49
N TRP A 501 -4.34 -16.15 -6.58
CA TRP A 501 -3.62 -14.90 -6.35
C TRP A 501 -3.13 -14.29 -7.66
N SER A 502 -3.26 -12.96 -7.76
CA SER A 502 -2.49 -12.14 -8.70
C SER A 502 -1.27 -11.56 -8.00
N GLU A 503 -0.31 -11.04 -8.76
CA GLU A 503 0.92 -10.48 -8.25
C GLU A 503 1.22 -9.15 -8.95
N TRP A 504 1.73 -8.19 -8.19
CA TRP A 504 2.37 -7.00 -8.76
C TRP A 504 3.57 -7.43 -9.61
N ASN A 505 3.48 -7.23 -10.93
CA ASN A 505 4.52 -7.65 -11.85
C ASN A 505 5.61 -6.58 -12.00
N GLY A 506 6.57 -6.58 -11.06
CA GLY A 506 7.75 -5.72 -11.14
C GLY A 506 8.62 -5.97 -12.39
N ASN A 507 8.60 -7.19 -12.94
CA ASN A 507 9.32 -7.49 -14.19
C ASN A 507 8.69 -6.76 -15.39
N PHE A 508 7.36 -6.71 -15.48
CA PHE A 508 6.66 -5.91 -16.50
C PHE A 508 7.07 -4.44 -16.44
N ARG A 509 7.07 -3.85 -15.24
CA ARG A 509 7.50 -2.47 -15.00
C ARG A 509 8.90 -2.22 -15.57
N ASP A 510 9.86 -3.06 -15.17
CA ASP A 510 11.27 -2.86 -15.51
C ASP A 510 11.53 -3.06 -17.00
N THR A 511 10.96 -4.12 -17.58
CA THR A 511 11.07 -4.44 -19.00
C THR A 511 10.47 -3.35 -19.88
N VAL A 512 9.26 -2.86 -19.56
CA VAL A 512 8.62 -1.81 -20.35
C VAL A 512 9.40 -0.50 -20.26
N ARG A 513 9.85 -0.10 -19.06
CA ARG A 513 10.70 1.09 -18.87
C ARG A 513 11.99 0.99 -19.69
N ALA A 514 12.68 -0.15 -19.61
CA ALA A 514 13.96 -0.37 -20.30
C ALA A 514 13.82 -0.41 -21.83
N PHE A 515 12.79 -1.09 -22.36
CA PHE A 515 12.56 -1.16 -23.79
C PHE A 515 12.17 0.21 -24.35
N ILE A 516 11.17 0.87 -23.76
CA ILE A 516 10.61 2.13 -24.27
C ILE A 516 11.63 3.28 -24.28
N LYS A 517 12.58 3.30 -23.34
CA LYS A 517 13.69 4.29 -23.38
C LYS A 517 14.76 3.99 -24.44
N GLY A 518 14.73 2.81 -25.07
CA GLY A 518 15.65 2.42 -26.15
C GLY A 518 16.99 1.84 -25.66
N SER A 519 16.95 0.88 -24.74
CA SER A 519 18.14 0.22 -24.18
C SER A 519 18.58 -0.99 -24.99
N ASP A 520 19.89 -1.26 -25.04
CA ASP A 520 20.42 -2.53 -25.53
C ASP A 520 20.24 -3.65 -24.50
N GLY A 521 20.23 -4.90 -24.97
CA GLY A 521 20.04 -6.12 -24.18
C GLY A 521 18.83 -6.92 -24.63
N THR A 522 18.39 -7.87 -23.82
CA THR A 522 17.29 -8.81 -24.15
C THR A 522 15.89 -8.20 -24.06
N TRP A 523 15.78 -6.87 -23.96
CA TRP A 523 14.54 -6.14 -23.66
C TRP A 523 13.45 -6.30 -24.71
N SER A 524 13.78 -6.47 -26.00
CA SER A 524 12.78 -6.70 -27.05
C SER A 524 12.01 -8.01 -26.81
N SER A 525 12.72 -9.11 -26.57
CA SER A 525 12.12 -10.42 -26.27
C SER A 525 11.34 -10.42 -24.95
N GLN A 526 11.86 -9.75 -23.92
CA GLN A 526 11.17 -9.60 -22.65
C GLN A 526 9.92 -8.73 -22.81
N PHE A 527 9.98 -7.66 -23.59
CA PHE A 527 8.84 -6.79 -23.87
C PHE A 527 7.74 -7.55 -24.60
N ALA A 528 8.09 -8.43 -25.55
CA ALA A 528 7.13 -9.32 -26.19
C ALA A 528 6.47 -10.29 -25.20
N SER A 529 7.24 -10.86 -24.26
CA SER A 529 6.68 -11.66 -23.15
C SER A 529 5.72 -10.83 -22.29
N ALA A 530 6.13 -9.62 -21.90
CA ALA A 530 5.32 -8.69 -21.11
C ALA A 530 3.99 -8.34 -21.79
N MET A 531 4.00 -8.03 -23.09
CA MET A 531 2.79 -7.76 -23.87
C MET A 531 1.86 -8.98 -23.98
N SER A 532 2.39 -10.19 -23.83
CA SER A 532 1.64 -11.46 -23.85
C SER A 532 1.14 -11.91 -22.48
N GLY A 533 1.29 -11.09 -21.44
CA GLY A 533 0.88 -11.42 -20.07
C GLY A 533 1.94 -12.17 -19.27
N SER A 534 3.21 -11.99 -19.64
CA SER A 534 4.39 -12.57 -18.95
C SER A 534 4.35 -14.09 -18.79
N PRO A 535 4.17 -14.89 -19.88
CA PRO A 535 4.26 -16.34 -19.80
C PRO A 535 5.61 -16.82 -19.25
N SER A 536 6.69 -16.08 -19.48
CA SER A 536 8.01 -16.37 -18.91
C SER A 536 8.05 -16.38 -17.37
N LEU A 537 7.06 -15.75 -16.72
CA LEU A 537 6.94 -15.68 -15.28
C LEU A 537 5.83 -16.63 -14.76
N TYR A 538 4.69 -16.66 -15.45
CA TYR A 538 3.46 -17.30 -14.96
C TYR A 538 3.11 -18.63 -15.65
N CYS A 539 3.70 -18.92 -16.80
CA CYS A 539 3.50 -20.17 -17.54
C CYS A 539 4.71 -21.11 -17.40
N ASP A 540 5.92 -20.56 -17.45
CA ASP A 540 7.16 -21.33 -17.43
C ASP A 540 7.39 -22.01 -16.07
N THR A 541 7.58 -23.33 -16.10
CA THR A 541 7.80 -24.16 -14.91
C THR A 541 9.25 -24.18 -14.44
N GLU A 542 10.20 -23.86 -15.32
CA GLU A 542 11.63 -23.92 -14.99
C GLU A 542 12.08 -22.61 -14.32
N PRO A 543 12.63 -22.66 -13.10
CA PRO A 543 13.28 -21.52 -12.45
C PRO A 543 14.68 -21.26 -13.03
N LYS A 544 15.23 -20.08 -12.78
CA LYS A 544 16.64 -19.79 -13.07
C LYS A 544 17.55 -20.50 -12.08
N GLU A 545 18.80 -20.76 -12.43
CA GLU A 545 19.75 -21.47 -11.55
C GLU A 545 20.01 -20.72 -10.24
N GLU A 546 20.05 -19.38 -10.29
CA GLU A 546 20.28 -18.50 -9.15
C GLU A 546 19.04 -18.24 -8.26
N ASP A 547 17.85 -18.64 -8.71
CA ASP A 547 16.59 -18.42 -7.99
C ASP A 547 16.37 -19.51 -6.93
N TRP A 548 16.88 -19.28 -5.72
CA TRP A 548 16.71 -20.22 -4.60
C TRP A 548 15.24 -20.55 -4.33
N TRP A 549 14.34 -19.55 -4.35
CA TRP A 549 12.93 -19.78 -4.05
C TRP A 549 12.29 -20.67 -5.11
N GLY A 550 12.44 -20.33 -6.40
CA GLY A 550 11.90 -21.10 -7.51
C GLY A 550 12.46 -22.53 -7.61
N ASN A 551 13.70 -22.76 -7.18
CA ASN A 551 14.31 -24.10 -7.11
C ASN A 551 13.91 -24.92 -5.88
N ASN A 552 13.33 -24.28 -4.86
CA ASN A 552 12.96 -24.90 -3.58
C ASN A 552 11.46 -24.73 -3.31
N GLY A 553 11.07 -23.90 -2.34
CA GLY A 553 9.69 -23.78 -1.86
C GLY A 553 8.70 -23.26 -2.91
N GLY A 554 9.18 -22.46 -3.87
CA GLY A 554 8.41 -21.91 -4.98
C GLY A 554 8.17 -22.87 -6.14
N ARG A 555 8.90 -24.01 -6.20
CA ARG A 555 8.88 -24.89 -7.38
C ARG A 555 7.50 -25.45 -7.69
N GLY A 556 6.72 -25.77 -6.65
CA GLY A 556 5.34 -26.26 -6.79
C GLY A 556 4.35 -25.20 -7.30
N TRP A 557 4.73 -23.92 -7.23
CA TRP A 557 3.90 -22.76 -7.57
C TRP A 557 4.29 -22.10 -8.90
N LYS A 558 5.25 -22.69 -9.62
CA LYS A 558 5.64 -22.26 -10.97
C LYS A 558 4.68 -22.86 -12.00
N GLY A 559 4.25 -22.04 -12.95
CA GLY A 559 3.35 -22.44 -14.04
C GLY A 559 1.89 -22.60 -13.62
N ASN A 560 1.06 -23.20 -14.48
CA ASN A 560 -0.39 -23.41 -14.27
C ASN A 560 -1.19 -22.15 -13.89
N ARG A 561 -0.69 -20.97 -14.29
CA ARG A 561 -1.39 -19.70 -14.11
C ARG A 561 -1.82 -19.11 -15.44
N SER A 562 -2.60 -18.05 -15.35
CA SER A 562 -3.12 -17.28 -16.48
C SER A 562 -2.44 -15.92 -16.59
N PRO A 563 -2.57 -15.20 -17.72
CA PRO A 563 -2.20 -13.79 -17.82
C PRO A 563 -2.77 -12.92 -16.69
N LEU A 564 -3.95 -13.30 -16.16
CA LEU A 564 -4.62 -12.58 -15.08
C LEU A 564 -3.87 -12.61 -13.75
N ALA A 565 -2.89 -13.51 -13.59
CA ALA A 565 -2.00 -13.50 -12.43
C ALA A 565 -1.08 -12.27 -12.43
N SER A 566 -0.91 -11.61 -13.59
CA SER A 566 -0.09 -10.42 -13.74
C SER A 566 -0.89 -9.14 -13.52
N ILE A 567 -0.63 -8.44 -12.41
CA ILE A 567 -0.97 -7.02 -12.29
C ILE A 567 0.15 -6.22 -12.93
N ASN A 568 -0.11 -5.72 -14.14
CA ASN A 568 0.82 -4.94 -14.93
C ASN A 568 0.78 -3.49 -14.45
N PHE A 569 1.93 -2.91 -14.15
CA PHE A 569 2.04 -1.50 -13.81
C PHE A 569 3.35 -0.92 -14.34
N ILE A 570 3.35 0.37 -14.66
CA ILE A 570 4.57 1.10 -15.06
C ILE A 570 5.09 1.93 -13.90
N THR A 571 4.21 2.34 -13.01
CA THR A 571 4.41 3.30 -11.93
C THR A 571 3.41 2.95 -10.82
N ALA A 572 3.79 3.26 -9.59
CA ALA A 572 2.99 3.08 -8.39
C ALA A 572 3.25 4.27 -7.45
N HIS A 573 2.62 4.30 -6.28
CA HIS A 573 2.84 5.37 -5.31
C HIS A 573 4.33 5.50 -4.94
N ASP A 574 5.01 4.34 -4.88
CA ASP A 574 6.45 4.16 -4.82
C ASP A 574 7.15 4.40 -6.17
N GLY A 575 8.30 5.07 -6.10
CA GLY A 575 9.07 5.41 -7.28
C GLY A 575 8.59 6.69 -7.96
N PHE A 576 9.03 6.87 -9.20
CA PHE A 576 8.65 8.03 -10.00
C PHE A 576 7.21 7.93 -10.53
N THR A 577 6.59 9.10 -10.71
CA THR A 577 5.41 9.27 -11.58
C THR A 577 5.77 9.03 -13.04
N LEU A 578 4.78 8.78 -13.90
CA LEU A 578 5.01 8.51 -15.32
C LEU A 578 5.62 9.71 -16.04
N ALA A 579 5.27 10.93 -15.64
CA ALA A 579 5.91 12.14 -16.17
C ALA A 579 7.38 12.25 -15.73
N ASP A 580 7.67 11.92 -14.46
CA ASP A 580 9.02 11.99 -13.92
C ASP A 580 9.95 10.93 -14.52
N LEU A 581 9.43 9.76 -14.92
CA LEU A 581 10.20 8.74 -15.66
C LEU A 581 10.84 9.28 -16.95
N THR A 582 10.20 10.28 -17.56
CA THR A 582 10.65 10.93 -18.80
C THR A 582 11.40 12.25 -18.57
N THR A 583 11.53 12.67 -17.31
CA THR A 583 12.01 14.00 -16.92
C THR A 583 13.27 13.94 -16.06
N PHE A 584 13.50 12.85 -15.33
CA PHE A 584 14.61 12.71 -14.40
C PHE A 584 15.36 11.39 -14.61
N ASN A 585 16.69 11.44 -14.61
CA ASN A 585 17.55 10.26 -14.55
C ASN A 585 17.79 9.83 -13.10
N GLU A 586 17.93 10.80 -12.20
CA GLU A 586 18.28 10.58 -10.79
C GLU A 586 17.12 10.96 -9.88
N LYS A 587 17.03 10.31 -8.70
CA LYS A 587 16.07 10.71 -7.66
C LYS A 587 16.50 11.99 -6.94
N HIS A 588 15.51 12.82 -6.61
CA HIS A 588 15.66 14.12 -5.93
C HIS A 588 14.83 14.14 -4.64
N ASN A 589 15.18 13.27 -3.70
CA ASN A 589 14.49 12.99 -2.44
C ASN A 589 15.04 13.80 -1.25
N ALA A 590 15.87 14.83 -1.48
CA ALA A 590 16.50 15.59 -0.40
C ALA A 590 15.47 16.15 0.61
N ALA A 591 14.26 16.48 0.16
CA ALA A 591 13.16 16.96 0.99
C ALA A 591 12.60 15.91 1.97
N ASN A 592 12.96 14.64 1.83
CA ASN A 592 12.54 13.57 2.75
C ASN A 592 13.38 13.59 4.05
N GLY A 593 14.52 14.30 4.04
CA GLY A 593 15.38 14.48 5.20
C GLY A 593 16.31 13.30 5.49
N GLU A 594 16.50 12.39 4.54
CA GLU A 594 17.40 11.23 4.64
C GLU A 594 18.63 11.36 3.73
N GLN A 595 18.96 12.58 3.33
CA GLN A 595 20.11 12.91 2.48
C GLN A 595 20.12 12.11 1.16
N ASN A 596 18.94 11.94 0.55
CA ASN A 596 18.74 11.22 -0.71
C ASN A 596 19.04 9.71 -0.66
N ARG A 597 19.21 9.12 0.53
CA ARG A 597 19.47 7.69 0.68
C ARG A 597 18.23 6.84 0.41
N ASP A 598 17.07 7.34 0.80
CA ASP A 598 15.76 6.69 0.65
C ASP A 598 15.27 6.64 -0.81
N GLY A 599 14.39 5.69 -1.13
CA GLY A 599 13.84 5.47 -2.47
C GLY A 599 14.72 4.65 -3.42
N GLU A 600 14.13 4.18 -4.52
CA GLU A 600 14.82 3.32 -5.51
C GLU A 600 15.96 4.08 -6.21
N SER A 601 17.10 3.41 -6.37
CA SER A 601 18.27 3.97 -7.06
C SER A 601 18.28 3.61 -8.56
N HIS A 602 17.75 2.45 -8.94
CA HIS A 602 17.72 1.95 -10.32
C HIS A 602 16.31 2.07 -10.91
N ASN A 603 15.95 3.28 -11.34
CA ASN A 603 14.59 3.59 -11.79
C ASN A 603 14.30 3.23 -13.26
N LEU A 604 15.33 2.89 -14.04
CA LEU A 604 15.26 2.63 -15.49
C LEU A 604 14.62 3.80 -16.27
N THR A 605 14.98 5.02 -15.92
CA THR A 605 14.42 6.26 -16.49
C THR A 605 15.29 6.89 -17.58
N TRP A 606 14.72 7.86 -18.29
CA TRP A 606 15.46 8.74 -19.17
C TRP A 606 14.82 10.13 -19.25
N ASN A 607 15.57 11.16 -18.88
CA ASN A 607 15.14 12.56 -18.86
C ASN A 607 14.86 13.21 -20.24
N CYS A 608 15.01 12.43 -21.32
CA CYS A 608 14.79 12.83 -22.70
C CYS A 608 15.72 13.98 -23.19
N GLY A 609 16.84 14.20 -22.50
CA GLY A 609 17.92 15.11 -22.92
C GLY A 609 18.32 16.15 -21.87
N VAL A 610 17.42 16.58 -20.99
CA VAL A 610 17.68 17.58 -19.94
C VAL A 610 17.08 17.10 -18.63
N GLU A 611 17.82 17.19 -17.52
CA GLU A 611 17.33 16.83 -16.19
C GLU A 611 16.31 17.86 -15.69
N GLY A 612 15.12 17.42 -15.31
CA GLY A 612 14.08 18.28 -14.75
C GLY A 612 13.29 19.11 -15.78
N PRO A 613 12.59 20.15 -15.34
CA PRO A 613 11.76 20.99 -16.19
C PRO A 613 12.54 21.63 -17.35
N SER A 614 11.98 21.62 -18.57
CA SER A 614 12.60 22.21 -19.76
C SER A 614 11.62 23.10 -20.52
N ARG A 615 12.16 24.10 -21.25
CA ARG A 615 11.41 24.97 -22.17
C ARG A 615 11.60 24.58 -23.64
N GLU A 616 12.43 23.58 -23.92
CA GLU A 616 12.75 23.17 -25.29
C GLU A 616 11.62 22.34 -25.90
N GLY A 617 11.01 22.86 -26.97
CA GLY A 617 9.88 22.19 -27.62
C GLY A 617 10.18 20.79 -28.13
N ALA A 618 11.43 20.50 -28.53
CA ALA A 618 11.82 19.16 -28.96
C ALA A 618 11.79 18.14 -27.81
N ILE A 619 12.30 18.52 -26.64
CA ILE A 619 12.30 17.71 -25.42
C ILE A 619 10.86 17.50 -24.92
N LEU A 620 10.07 18.57 -24.84
CA LEU A 620 8.68 18.49 -24.41
C LEU A 620 7.85 17.58 -25.32
N ARG A 621 8.06 17.64 -26.64
CA ARG A 621 7.42 16.71 -27.57
C ARG A 621 7.88 15.27 -27.35
N LEU A 622 9.17 15.03 -27.12
CA LEU A 622 9.68 13.67 -26.87
C LEU A 622 9.12 13.09 -25.56
N ARG A 623 9.09 13.86 -24.46
CA ARG A 623 8.48 13.45 -23.18
C ARG A 623 7.00 13.11 -23.35
N ALA A 624 6.25 13.98 -24.03
CA ALA A 624 4.85 13.75 -24.33
C ALA A 624 4.62 12.46 -25.15
N ARG A 625 5.53 12.12 -26.07
CA ARG A 625 5.48 10.83 -26.80
C ARG A 625 5.82 9.66 -25.89
N GLN A 626 6.88 9.75 -25.09
CA GLN A 626 7.29 8.68 -24.18
C GLN A 626 6.21 8.35 -23.15
N MET A 627 5.55 9.35 -22.57
CA MET A 627 4.41 9.12 -21.67
C MET A 627 3.29 8.34 -22.38
N ARG A 628 2.93 8.72 -23.62
CA ARG A 628 1.94 7.99 -24.41
C ARG A 628 2.40 6.58 -24.77
N ASN A 629 3.68 6.39 -25.08
CA ASN A 629 4.25 5.07 -25.38
C ASN A 629 4.12 4.16 -24.16
N LEU A 630 4.50 4.64 -22.97
CA LEU A 630 4.37 3.89 -21.72
C LEU A 630 2.89 3.57 -21.40
N ALA A 631 1.99 4.55 -21.51
CA ALA A 631 0.56 4.36 -21.32
C ALA A 631 -0.04 3.34 -22.30
N THR A 632 0.36 3.43 -23.59
CA THR A 632 -0.07 2.50 -24.63
C THR A 632 0.42 1.09 -24.33
N ALA A 633 1.69 0.91 -23.95
CA ALA A 633 2.25 -0.39 -23.60
C ALA A 633 1.49 -1.04 -22.44
N LEU A 634 1.14 -0.26 -21.40
CA LEU A 634 0.33 -0.75 -20.28
C LEU A 634 -1.05 -1.24 -20.73
N LEU A 635 -1.77 -0.43 -21.52
CA LEU A 635 -3.19 -0.68 -21.82
C LEU A 635 -3.42 -1.62 -23.02
N VAL A 636 -2.39 -1.95 -23.80
CA VAL A 636 -2.45 -2.97 -24.87
C VAL A 636 -1.84 -4.32 -24.49
N ALA A 637 -1.20 -4.44 -23.32
CA ALA A 637 -0.69 -5.72 -22.84
C ALA A 637 -1.81 -6.64 -22.35
N GLN A 638 -1.63 -7.95 -22.47
CA GLN A 638 -2.44 -8.93 -21.73
C GLN A 638 -2.13 -8.88 -20.23
N GLY A 639 -3.09 -9.25 -19.38
CA GLY A 639 -3.01 -9.11 -17.93
C GLY A 639 -3.90 -7.97 -17.40
N ILE A 640 -3.75 -7.61 -16.13
CA ILE A 640 -4.61 -6.61 -15.48
C ILE A 640 -3.81 -5.32 -15.31
N PRO A 641 -4.16 -4.21 -15.99
CA PRO A 641 -3.43 -2.95 -15.84
C PRO A 641 -3.79 -2.24 -14.53
N MET A 642 -2.78 -1.70 -13.87
CA MET A 642 -2.90 -0.76 -12.75
C MET A 642 -2.30 0.59 -13.13
N ILE A 643 -3.04 1.65 -12.81
CA ILE A 643 -2.70 3.05 -13.09
C ILE A 643 -2.54 3.79 -11.77
N LEU A 644 -1.42 4.49 -11.60
CA LEU A 644 -1.18 5.37 -10.47
C LEU A 644 -1.99 6.67 -10.61
N MET A 645 -2.59 7.11 -9.50
CA MET A 645 -3.25 8.40 -9.38
C MET A 645 -2.41 9.56 -9.90
N GLY A 646 -2.92 10.22 -10.95
CA GLY A 646 -2.34 11.41 -11.56
C GLY A 646 -1.51 11.15 -12.81
N ASP A 647 -1.13 9.91 -13.10
CA ASP A 647 -0.40 9.56 -14.30
C ASP A 647 -1.22 9.71 -15.58
N GLU A 648 -2.55 9.75 -15.47
CA GLU A 648 -3.47 9.98 -16.58
C GLU A 648 -3.42 11.42 -17.12
N TYR A 649 -2.98 12.40 -16.30
CA TYR A 649 -2.79 13.79 -16.73
C TYR A 649 -1.34 14.27 -16.69
N GLY A 650 -0.41 13.41 -16.27
CA GLY A 650 1.03 13.71 -16.19
C GLY A 650 1.41 14.43 -14.91
N HIS A 651 0.92 13.95 -13.77
CA HIS A 651 1.37 14.41 -12.45
C HIS A 651 2.88 14.29 -12.30
N SER A 652 3.48 15.18 -11.52
CA SER A 652 4.93 15.18 -11.27
C SER A 652 5.16 15.44 -9.79
N LYS A 653 6.11 14.68 -9.23
CA LYS A 653 6.62 14.83 -7.87
C LYS A 653 7.93 15.60 -7.85
N GLY A 654 8.27 16.29 -8.94
CA GLY A 654 9.49 17.09 -9.05
C GLY A 654 10.77 16.28 -8.97
N GLY A 655 10.72 15.00 -9.36
CA GLY A 655 11.86 14.09 -9.27
C GLY A 655 12.01 13.40 -7.92
N ASN A 656 11.09 13.62 -6.97
CA ASN A 656 11.05 12.83 -5.74
C ASN A 656 10.37 11.49 -6.01
N ASN A 657 11.12 10.39 -5.91
CA ASN A 657 10.62 9.04 -6.18
C ASN A 657 10.20 8.27 -4.92
N ASN A 658 10.10 8.95 -3.77
CA ASN A 658 9.70 8.33 -2.51
C ASN A 658 8.97 9.36 -1.62
N THR A 659 7.75 9.70 -1.99
CA THR A 659 7.01 10.83 -1.38
C THR A 659 6.22 10.44 -0.14
N TYR A 660 6.65 9.38 0.56
CA TYR A 660 5.97 8.80 1.74
C TYR A 660 5.69 9.81 2.84
N CYS A 661 6.51 10.85 2.94
CA CYS A 661 6.47 11.79 4.04
C CYS A 661 5.81 13.16 3.77
N HIS A 662 5.19 13.35 2.60
CA HIS A 662 4.72 14.67 2.16
C HIS A 662 3.20 14.78 2.09
N ASP A 663 2.59 15.50 3.03
CA ASP A 663 1.22 15.99 2.88
C ASP A 663 1.19 17.31 2.10
N SER A 664 1.38 17.22 0.79
CA SER A 664 1.45 18.40 -0.10
C SER A 664 1.03 18.08 -1.54
N HIS A 665 1.07 19.09 -2.41
CA HIS A 665 0.81 18.95 -3.84
C HIS A 665 1.62 17.85 -4.56
N LEU A 666 2.73 17.38 -3.98
CA LEU A 666 3.45 16.20 -4.49
C LEU A 666 2.55 14.95 -4.52
N ASN A 667 1.62 14.81 -3.58
CA ASN A 667 0.74 13.65 -3.45
C ASN A 667 -0.75 14.00 -3.59
N TRP A 668 -1.09 15.24 -3.93
CA TRP A 668 -2.48 15.65 -4.15
C TRP A 668 -2.80 15.68 -5.64
N LEU A 669 -3.99 15.21 -6.00
CA LEU A 669 -4.48 15.23 -7.37
C LEU A 669 -4.74 16.69 -7.81
N ASP A 670 -4.13 17.08 -8.93
CA ASP A 670 -4.34 18.39 -9.53
C ASP A 670 -5.54 18.37 -10.50
N TRP A 671 -6.72 18.62 -9.94
CA TRP A 671 -8.00 18.61 -10.66
C TRP A 671 -8.08 19.62 -11.80
N GLN A 672 -7.39 20.76 -11.71
CA GLN A 672 -7.37 21.72 -12.80
C GLN A 672 -6.67 21.15 -14.03
N ARG A 673 -5.61 20.34 -13.83
CA ARG A 673 -4.90 19.67 -14.92
C ARG A 673 -5.61 18.41 -15.40
N ALA A 674 -6.22 17.66 -14.49
CA ALA A 674 -6.95 16.43 -14.78
C ALA A 674 -8.17 16.69 -15.67
N GLU A 675 -8.94 17.76 -15.38
CA GLU A 675 -10.18 18.09 -16.09
C GLU A 675 -10.00 19.15 -17.20
N ALA A 676 -8.79 19.68 -17.40
CA ALA A 676 -8.52 20.69 -18.43
C ALA A 676 -8.79 20.16 -19.86
N PRO A 677 -9.70 20.76 -20.64
CA PRO A 677 -9.94 20.36 -22.03
C PRO A 677 -8.71 20.55 -22.95
N SER A 678 -7.80 21.46 -22.56
CA SER A 678 -6.54 21.69 -23.27
C SER A 678 -5.49 20.61 -23.01
N ASN A 679 -5.69 19.73 -22.02
CA ASN A 679 -4.79 18.64 -21.72
C ASN A 679 -5.00 17.48 -22.70
N GLY A 680 -4.38 17.57 -23.87
CA GLY A 680 -4.46 16.54 -24.90
C GLY A 680 -3.94 15.16 -24.46
N TYR A 681 -3.11 15.09 -23.40
CA TYR A 681 -2.64 13.82 -22.84
C TYR A 681 -3.71 13.15 -21.98
N ALA A 682 -4.44 13.90 -21.14
CA ALA A 682 -5.59 13.36 -20.40
C ALA A 682 -6.68 12.82 -21.34
N ARG A 683 -6.96 13.55 -22.43
CA ARG A 683 -7.84 13.06 -23.51
C ARG A 683 -7.37 11.72 -24.08
N PHE A 684 -6.09 11.63 -24.44
CA PHE A 684 -5.47 10.42 -24.99
C PHE A 684 -5.64 9.23 -24.03
N PHE A 685 -5.28 9.43 -22.76
CA PHE A 685 -5.30 8.37 -21.74
C PHE A 685 -6.72 7.85 -21.49
N ARG A 686 -7.68 8.75 -21.35
CA ARG A 686 -9.11 8.44 -21.19
C ARG A 686 -9.64 7.58 -22.34
N HIS A 687 -9.31 7.93 -23.59
CA HIS A 687 -9.75 7.16 -24.76
C HIS A 687 -9.02 5.82 -24.88
N LEU A 688 -7.76 5.75 -24.43
CA LEU A 688 -7.00 4.51 -24.39
C LEU A 688 -7.56 3.48 -23.39
N ILE A 689 -7.99 3.92 -22.21
CA ILE A 689 -8.71 3.08 -21.24
C ILE A 689 -9.98 2.50 -21.87
N ARG A 690 -10.82 3.36 -22.45
CA ARG A 690 -12.05 2.93 -23.14
C ARG A 690 -11.78 2.01 -24.31
N PHE A 691 -10.72 2.27 -25.06
CA PHE A 691 -10.28 1.41 -26.15
C PHE A 691 -9.99 0.01 -25.64
N ARG A 692 -9.19 -0.14 -24.57
CA ARG A 692 -8.94 -1.45 -23.94
C ARG A 692 -10.25 -2.15 -23.55
N LEU A 693 -11.15 -1.45 -22.85
CA LEU A 693 -12.42 -2.02 -22.40
C LEU A 693 -13.28 -2.53 -23.57
N SER A 694 -13.23 -1.84 -24.72
CA SER A 694 -13.96 -2.21 -25.93
C SER A 694 -13.33 -3.35 -26.75
N ARG A 695 -12.16 -3.86 -26.35
CA ARG A 695 -11.35 -4.83 -27.12
C ARG A 695 -11.14 -6.13 -26.34
N PRO A 696 -12.01 -7.15 -26.54
CA PRO A 696 -11.83 -8.48 -25.95
C PRO A 696 -10.49 -9.13 -26.30
N GLU A 697 -9.90 -8.76 -27.44
CA GLU A 697 -8.60 -9.24 -27.92
C GLU A 697 -7.46 -8.93 -26.93
N LEU A 698 -7.62 -7.88 -26.10
CA LEU A 698 -6.62 -7.42 -25.12
C LEU A 698 -6.86 -7.96 -23.69
N LYS A 699 -7.95 -8.70 -23.47
CA LYS A 699 -8.47 -9.07 -22.15
C LYS A 699 -8.67 -10.59 -22.04
N ARG A 700 -7.58 -11.36 -22.23
CA ARG A 700 -7.68 -12.83 -22.22
C ARG A 700 -7.52 -13.43 -20.83
N ALA A 701 -8.38 -14.40 -20.52
CA ALA A 701 -8.23 -15.28 -19.37
C ALA A 701 -7.16 -16.39 -19.55
N SER A 702 -6.68 -16.63 -20.77
CA SER A 702 -5.65 -17.63 -21.05
C SER A 702 -4.57 -17.08 -21.97
N PHE A 703 -3.35 -17.62 -21.87
CA PHE A 703 -2.27 -17.29 -22.80
C PHE A 703 -2.70 -17.53 -24.26
N GLY A 704 -2.28 -16.63 -25.15
CA GLY A 704 -2.49 -16.75 -26.58
C GLY A 704 -1.59 -17.85 -27.18
N ASN A 705 -2.00 -18.38 -28.33
CA ASN A 705 -1.15 -19.22 -29.18
C ASN A 705 -0.71 -18.41 -30.42
N THR A 706 0.03 -19.04 -31.33
CA THR A 706 0.52 -18.42 -32.57
C THR A 706 -0.57 -18.00 -33.55
N HIS A 707 -1.81 -18.51 -33.41
CA HIS A 707 -2.97 -18.04 -34.17
C HIS A 707 -3.59 -16.78 -33.58
N HIS A 708 -3.32 -16.51 -32.30
CA HIS A 708 -3.79 -15.32 -31.60
C HIS A 708 -2.84 -14.14 -31.78
N MET A 709 -1.55 -14.36 -31.53
CA MET A 709 -0.51 -13.33 -31.62
C MET A 709 0.57 -13.75 -32.61
N ALA A 710 0.85 -12.89 -33.59
CA ALA A 710 1.97 -13.07 -34.52
C ALA A 710 2.91 -11.86 -34.44
N TRP A 711 4.21 -12.11 -34.32
CA TRP A 711 5.23 -11.08 -34.15
C TRP A 711 5.84 -10.67 -35.49
N HIS A 712 6.16 -9.39 -35.63
CA HIS A 712 6.64 -8.77 -36.86
C HIS A 712 7.79 -7.79 -36.57
N GLY A 713 8.57 -7.47 -37.61
CA GLY A 713 9.60 -6.44 -37.57
C GLY A 713 9.26 -5.26 -38.48
N SER A 714 10.27 -4.72 -39.18
CA SER A 714 10.03 -3.75 -40.27
C SER A 714 9.31 -4.40 -41.44
N VAL A 715 9.45 -5.72 -41.57
CA VAL A 715 8.80 -6.59 -42.54
C VAL A 715 7.90 -7.57 -41.76
N PRO A 716 6.72 -7.95 -42.31
CA PRO A 716 5.86 -8.95 -41.69
C PRO A 716 6.60 -10.26 -41.41
N ASP A 717 6.29 -10.86 -40.26
CA ASP A 717 6.80 -12.16 -39.80
C ASP A 717 8.32 -12.27 -39.59
N GLU A 718 9.04 -11.14 -39.63
CA GLU A 718 10.48 -11.05 -39.39
C GLU A 718 10.81 -10.18 -38.14
N PRO A 719 10.46 -10.63 -36.92
CA PRO A 719 10.74 -9.87 -35.70
C PRO A 719 12.25 -9.83 -35.38
N ASP A 720 12.71 -8.72 -34.77
CA ASP A 720 14.09 -8.54 -34.33
C ASP A 720 14.23 -8.75 -32.81
N TRP A 721 14.82 -9.88 -32.42
CA TRP A 721 15.12 -10.25 -31.03
C TRP A 721 16.60 -10.07 -30.66
N THR A 722 17.39 -9.38 -31.49
CA THR A 722 18.79 -9.10 -31.18
C THR A 722 18.93 -8.13 -30.01
N GLU A 723 20.10 -8.11 -29.38
CA GLU A 723 20.39 -7.20 -28.27
C GLU A 723 20.35 -5.72 -28.67
N THR A 724 20.48 -5.41 -29.96
CA THR A 724 20.39 -4.04 -30.49
C THR A 724 19.02 -3.69 -31.06
N SER A 725 18.03 -4.56 -30.87
CA SER A 725 16.66 -4.34 -31.36
C SER A 725 16.05 -3.07 -30.78
N ARG A 726 15.26 -2.39 -31.61
CA ARG A 726 14.51 -1.16 -31.28
C ARG A 726 13.08 -1.17 -31.83
N LEU A 727 12.58 -2.34 -32.19
CA LEU A 727 11.24 -2.49 -32.75
C LEU A 727 10.62 -3.79 -32.26
N VAL A 728 9.42 -3.67 -31.71
CA VAL A 728 8.53 -4.81 -31.47
C VAL A 728 7.18 -4.48 -32.06
N ALA A 729 6.72 -5.31 -32.98
CA ALA A 729 5.40 -5.21 -33.59
C ALA A 729 4.70 -6.57 -33.57
N TRP A 730 3.38 -6.57 -33.50
CA TRP A 730 2.59 -7.80 -33.53
C TRP A 730 1.16 -7.55 -33.97
N THR A 731 0.51 -8.61 -34.46
CA THR A 731 -0.94 -8.65 -34.65
C THR A 731 -1.62 -9.43 -33.53
N VAL A 732 -2.84 -9.03 -33.20
CA VAL A 732 -3.73 -9.71 -32.23
C VAL A 732 -5.07 -9.96 -32.90
N SER A 733 -5.52 -11.21 -32.98
CA SER A 733 -6.76 -11.59 -33.68
C SER A 733 -7.96 -11.71 -32.73
N THR A 734 -9.16 -11.40 -33.25
CA THR A 734 -10.45 -11.65 -32.57
C THR A 734 -10.87 -13.11 -32.58
N ALA A 735 -10.31 -13.90 -33.49
CA ALA A 735 -10.77 -15.25 -33.79
C ALA A 735 -10.58 -16.21 -32.61
N GLY A 736 -11.68 -16.55 -31.95
CA GLY A 736 -11.84 -17.89 -31.40
C GLY A 736 -12.21 -18.85 -32.53
N SER A 737 -11.50 -19.97 -32.67
CA SER A 737 -11.84 -21.18 -33.46
C SER A 737 -12.26 -21.08 -34.94
N ASP A 738 -12.67 -19.93 -35.50
CA ASP A 738 -13.00 -19.74 -36.92
C ASP A 738 -11.83 -19.05 -37.66
N PRO A 739 -11.11 -19.76 -38.53
CA PRO A 739 -10.00 -19.20 -39.32
C PRO A 739 -10.41 -18.09 -40.30
N ASN A 740 -11.70 -17.83 -40.50
CA ASN A 740 -12.21 -16.87 -41.48
C ASN A 740 -12.66 -15.52 -40.90
N ASP A 741 -12.67 -15.33 -39.58
CA ASP A 741 -12.96 -14.02 -38.96
C ASP A 741 -11.67 -13.22 -38.72
N PHE A 742 -11.26 -12.46 -39.74
CA PHE A 742 -10.01 -11.69 -39.74
C PHE A 742 -10.11 -10.33 -39.02
N GLY A 743 -10.86 -10.21 -37.93
CA GLY A 743 -10.83 -9.04 -37.05
C GLY A 743 -9.56 -9.01 -36.20
N GLY A 744 -9.06 -7.81 -35.87
CA GLY A 744 -7.89 -7.70 -34.99
C GLY A 744 -7.19 -6.35 -35.00
N LEU A 745 -6.06 -6.34 -34.30
CA LEU A 745 -5.18 -5.19 -34.09
C LEU A 745 -3.79 -5.45 -34.70
N TYR A 746 -3.15 -4.40 -35.20
CA TYR A 746 -1.71 -4.35 -35.43
C TYR A 746 -1.14 -3.31 -34.47
N ILE A 747 -0.15 -3.69 -33.67
CA ILE A 747 0.47 -2.85 -32.66
C ILE A 747 1.97 -2.81 -32.91
N ALA A 748 2.58 -1.64 -32.89
CA ALA A 748 4.02 -1.49 -33.06
C ALA A 748 4.60 -0.42 -32.13
N PHE A 749 5.77 -0.71 -31.58
CA PHE A 749 6.58 0.19 -30.76
C PHE A 749 7.97 0.33 -31.39
N SER A 750 8.29 1.54 -31.85
CA SER A 750 9.62 1.89 -32.35
C SER A 750 10.35 2.76 -31.34
N THR A 751 11.48 2.26 -30.85
CA THR A 751 12.38 2.96 -29.91
C THR A 751 13.66 3.41 -30.62
N PHE A 752 13.65 3.41 -31.95
CA PHE A 752 14.71 3.97 -32.78
C PHE A 752 14.81 5.49 -32.60
N HIS A 753 16.04 6.00 -32.70
CA HIS A 753 16.32 7.44 -32.73
C HIS A 753 16.07 8.07 -34.12
N LYS A 754 15.70 7.26 -35.12
CA LYS A 754 15.36 7.66 -36.50
C LYS A 754 13.96 7.16 -36.86
N PRO A 755 13.24 7.88 -37.75
CA PRO A 755 11.96 7.39 -38.26
C PRO A 755 12.17 6.14 -39.10
N ILE A 756 11.15 5.29 -39.14
CA ILE A 756 11.12 4.05 -39.93
C ILE A 756 9.80 3.96 -40.71
N THR A 757 9.78 3.15 -41.76
CA THR A 757 8.55 2.75 -42.44
C THR A 757 8.36 1.26 -42.20
N LEU A 758 7.17 0.87 -41.76
CA LEU A 758 6.77 -0.51 -41.54
C LEU A 758 6.01 -1.03 -42.76
N GLU A 759 6.33 -2.25 -43.17
CA GLU A 759 5.49 -3.06 -44.06
C GLU A 759 4.48 -3.82 -43.19
N LEU A 760 3.19 -3.64 -43.48
CA LEU A 760 2.08 -4.21 -42.73
C LEU A 760 1.70 -5.59 -43.29
N PRO A 761 1.30 -6.56 -42.44
CA PRO A 761 0.82 -7.86 -42.90
C PRO A 761 -0.47 -7.71 -43.71
N VAL A 762 -0.56 -8.38 -44.86
CA VAL A 762 -1.73 -8.30 -45.74
C VAL A 762 -2.77 -9.34 -45.32
N TRP A 763 -3.93 -8.89 -44.84
CA TRP A 763 -5.08 -9.75 -44.56
C TRP A 763 -6.09 -9.67 -45.71
N PRO A 764 -6.43 -10.80 -46.37
CA PRO A 764 -7.28 -10.79 -47.56
C PRO A 764 -8.62 -10.06 -47.36
N GLY A 765 -8.91 -9.08 -48.23
CA GLY A 765 -10.16 -8.31 -48.20
C GLY A 765 -10.26 -7.31 -47.04
N ARG A 766 -9.14 -6.96 -46.41
CA ARG A 766 -9.08 -6.02 -45.28
C ARG A 766 -8.00 -4.96 -45.47
N LEU A 767 -8.20 -3.85 -44.79
CA LEU A 767 -7.29 -2.71 -44.73
C LEU A 767 -6.96 -2.43 -43.26
N TRP A 768 -5.71 -2.06 -42.97
CA TRP A 768 -5.36 -1.49 -41.68
C TRP A 768 -5.77 -0.03 -41.61
N GLN A 769 -6.46 0.35 -40.53
CA GLN A 769 -6.88 1.72 -40.29
C GLN A 769 -6.22 2.22 -39.00
N PRO A 770 -5.49 3.35 -39.02
CA PRO A 770 -4.84 3.88 -37.83
C PRO A 770 -5.87 4.38 -36.82
N VAL A 771 -5.61 4.11 -35.53
CA VAL A 771 -6.42 4.61 -34.41
C VAL A 771 -5.55 5.38 -33.43
N ILE A 772 -4.41 4.81 -33.05
CA ILE A 772 -3.45 5.43 -32.13
C ILE A 772 -2.15 5.64 -32.89
N ASP A 773 -1.58 6.85 -32.79
CA ASP A 773 -0.24 7.16 -33.29
C ASP A 773 0.39 8.22 -32.39
N THR A 774 1.28 7.80 -31.48
CA THR A 774 1.89 8.70 -30.51
C THR A 774 2.86 9.70 -31.16
N GLY A 775 3.23 9.49 -32.44
CA GLY A 775 4.01 10.43 -33.23
C GLY A 775 3.22 11.69 -33.64
N LYS A 776 1.89 11.64 -33.62
CA LYS A 776 1.03 12.77 -33.99
C LYS A 776 0.76 13.68 -32.79
N PRO A 777 0.54 14.99 -33.00
CA PRO A 777 0.05 15.87 -31.95
C PRO A 777 -1.42 15.61 -31.64
N ALA A 778 -1.83 15.83 -30.40
CA ALA A 778 -3.25 15.82 -30.04
C ALA A 778 -4.05 16.85 -30.86
N PRO A 779 -5.30 16.55 -31.27
CA PRO A 779 -6.08 15.33 -30.98
C PRO A 779 -5.83 14.15 -31.95
N TYR A 780 -4.90 14.27 -32.90
CA TYR A 780 -4.65 13.26 -33.93
C TYR A 780 -3.78 12.08 -33.45
N ASP A 781 -3.30 12.14 -32.22
CA ASP A 781 -2.67 11.02 -31.51
C ASP A 781 -3.65 9.89 -31.21
N PHE A 782 -4.94 10.21 -31.11
CA PHE A 782 -6.04 9.26 -30.98
C PHE A 782 -7.21 9.66 -31.88
N LEU A 783 -7.42 8.90 -32.97
CA LEU A 783 -8.45 9.16 -33.98
C LEU A 783 -9.82 8.63 -33.53
N ILE A 784 -10.50 9.43 -32.71
CA ILE A 784 -11.87 9.21 -32.26
C ILE A 784 -12.66 10.52 -32.31
N ALA A 785 -13.94 10.43 -32.69
CA ALA A 785 -14.83 11.59 -32.70
C ALA A 785 -15.23 11.93 -31.26
N ASP A 786 -15.04 13.19 -30.87
CA ASP A 786 -15.40 13.71 -29.56
C ASP A 786 -15.55 15.24 -29.59
N GLU A 787 -15.58 15.88 -28.43
CA GLU A 787 -15.67 17.34 -28.30
C GLU A 787 -14.50 18.11 -28.95
N VAL A 788 -13.36 17.46 -29.22
CA VAL A 788 -12.17 18.09 -29.80
C VAL A 788 -12.02 17.77 -31.29
N LEU A 789 -12.26 16.51 -31.69
CA LEU A 789 -12.12 16.06 -33.08
C LEU A 789 -13.50 15.77 -33.70
N SER A 790 -13.94 16.65 -34.61
CA SER A 790 -15.21 16.48 -35.32
C SER A 790 -15.21 15.26 -36.26
N GLU A 791 -16.38 14.71 -36.59
CA GLU A 791 -16.52 13.59 -37.54
C GLU A 791 -15.92 13.89 -38.92
N ALA A 792 -16.03 15.13 -39.40
CA ALA A 792 -15.46 15.56 -40.68
C ALA A 792 -13.93 15.58 -40.65
N SER A 793 -13.34 16.11 -39.56
CA SER A 793 -11.89 16.12 -39.34
C SER A 793 -11.35 14.70 -39.16
N LEU A 794 -12.07 13.86 -38.42
CA LEU A 794 -11.75 12.44 -38.25
C LEU A 794 -11.74 11.70 -39.60
N SER A 795 -12.80 11.86 -40.39
CA SER A 795 -12.91 11.23 -41.71
C SER A 795 -11.76 11.65 -42.63
N SER A 796 -11.38 12.93 -42.59
CA SER A 796 -10.24 13.46 -43.37
C SER A 796 -8.91 12.88 -42.91
N ALA A 797 -8.69 12.76 -41.59
CA ALA A 797 -7.48 12.16 -41.02
C ALA A 797 -7.37 10.66 -41.34
N MET A 798 -8.48 9.94 -41.24
CA MET A 798 -8.55 8.52 -41.61
C MET A 798 -8.28 8.32 -43.10
N ALA A 799 -8.84 9.15 -43.98
CA ALA A 799 -8.57 9.09 -45.42
C ALA A 799 -7.07 9.31 -45.73
N ALA A 800 -6.43 10.26 -45.05
CA ALA A 800 -4.99 10.50 -45.22
C ALA A 800 -4.14 9.31 -44.73
N GLY A 801 -4.53 8.66 -43.62
CA GLY A 801 -3.88 7.44 -43.14
C GLY A 801 -4.05 6.27 -44.10
N ASN A 802 -5.25 6.12 -44.67
CA ASN A 802 -5.58 5.05 -45.60
C ASN A 802 -4.78 5.09 -46.91
N MET A 803 -4.27 6.27 -47.30
CA MET A 803 -3.38 6.36 -48.47
C MET A 803 -2.09 5.55 -48.28
N TRP A 804 -1.57 5.48 -47.06
CA TRP A 804 -0.37 4.69 -46.76
C TRP A 804 -0.72 3.21 -46.57
N THR A 805 -1.80 2.92 -45.85
CA THR A 805 -2.16 1.54 -45.52
C THR A 805 -2.73 0.78 -46.73
N ALA A 806 -3.21 1.47 -47.76
CA ALA A 806 -3.58 0.85 -49.04
C ALA A 806 -2.38 0.17 -49.73
N ASP A 807 -1.19 0.75 -49.58
CA ASP A 807 0.07 0.16 -50.04
C ASP A 807 0.70 -0.78 -49.00
N SER A 808 -0.03 -1.10 -47.91
CA SER A 808 0.47 -1.88 -46.77
C SER A 808 1.73 -1.27 -46.12
N LEU A 809 1.81 0.06 -46.09
CA LEU A 809 2.92 0.78 -45.48
C LEU A 809 2.42 1.68 -44.33
N TYR A 810 3.25 1.85 -43.30
CA TYR A 810 2.97 2.83 -42.24
C TYR A 810 4.26 3.51 -41.72
N PRO A 811 4.39 4.84 -41.85
CA PRO A 811 5.54 5.56 -41.32
C PRO A 811 5.42 5.82 -39.81
N LEU A 812 6.49 5.54 -39.06
CA LEU A 812 6.61 5.83 -37.63
C LEU A 812 7.73 6.84 -37.34
N LEU A 813 7.47 7.75 -36.40
CA LEU A 813 8.48 8.69 -35.90
C LEU A 813 9.46 8.00 -34.93
N PRO A 814 10.62 8.63 -34.64
CA PRO A 814 11.50 8.20 -33.55
C PRO A 814 10.75 8.19 -32.21
N TRP A 815 10.93 7.12 -31.43
CA TRP A 815 10.27 6.91 -30.14
C TRP A 815 8.75 7.10 -30.25
N SER A 816 8.11 6.25 -31.04
CA SER A 816 6.65 6.29 -31.23
C SER A 816 6.04 4.90 -31.26
N ALA A 817 4.74 4.86 -31.01
CA ALA A 817 3.92 3.67 -31.04
C ALA A 817 2.69 3.92 -31.90
N ALA A 818 2.21 2.88 -32.58
CA ALA A 818 0.96 2.94 -33.32
C ALA A 818 0.10 1.69 -33.05
N VAL A 819 -1.21 1.90 -33.08
CA VAL A 819 -2.22 0.84 -33.05
C VAL A 819 -3.16 1.06 -34.24
N LEU A 820 -3.27 0.03 -35.07
CA LEU A 820 -4.15 -0.02 -36.23
C LEU A 820 -5.20 -1.11 -36.01
N ILE A 821 -6.40 -0.87 -36.50
CA ILE A 821 -7.50 -1.85 -36.50
C ILE A 821 -7.67 -2.41 -37.91
N SER A 822 -7.94 -3.71 -38.01
CA SER A 822 -8.27 -4.31 -39.30
C SER A 822 -9.73 -4.03 -39.63
N VAL A 823 -10.03 -3.45 -40.78
CA VAL A 823 -11.39 -3.17 -41.26
C VAL A 823 -11.64 -3.80 -42.64
N PRO A 824 -12.89 -4.16 -42.99
CA PRO A 824 -13.19 -4.65 -44.33
C PRO A 824 -12.82 -3.62 -45.40
N GLU A 825 -12.16 -4.08 -46.46
CA GLU A 825 -11.84 -3.25 -47.62
C GLU A 825 -13.14 -2.88 -48.33
N LYS A 826 -13.53 -1.59 -48.27
CA LYS A 826 -14.67 -1.11 -49.05
C LYS A 826 -14.26 -1.09 -50.53
N ARG A 827 -14.62 -2.14 -51.27
CA ARG A 827 -14.61 -2.10 -52.74
C ARG A 827 -15.55 -0.97 -53.17
N SER A 828 -14.99 0.10 -53.72
CA SER A 828 -15.75 1.01 -54.57
C SER A 828 -16.36 0.18 -55.70
N GLN A 829 -17.69 0.18 -55.80
CA GLN A 829 -18.37 -0.26 -57.01
C GLN A 829 -18.22 0.80 -58.10
#